data_AF-A0A3D4PY93-F1
#
_entry.id   AF-A0A3D4PY93-F1
#
_cell.length_a   1.000
_cell.length_b   1.000
_cell.length_c   1.000
_cell.angle_alpha   90.00
_cell.angle_beta   90.00
_cell.angle_gamma   90.00
#
_symmetry.space_group_name_H-M   'P 1'
#
loop_
_entity.id
_entity.type
_entity.pdbx_description
1 polymer ?
#
loop_
_entity_poly.entity_id
_entity_poly.type
_entity_poly.pdbx_seq_one_letter_code
_entity_poly.pdbx_strand_id
1 'polypeptide(L)'
;MKLLRKTYGLAALLSLGLATASQGAAAGCAYKISNEWNTGITGEIIVTNSSTSTINGWTIGWQFNNNRLTSYWNANVSGINPYSASNIGWNGTLQPGQSASFGVQVDKRGGAAEMPVFSGSICSGTVANSSTPVSSVAPSSVPRSSSSVVTLSSSSINNSYGQQCNWYGTLLPLCVNTANGWGWENNQTCIARPTCTNIVNGSSSTPIVSSSSSSTPIATSSSRLSSSTPITTSSSSSNGNTQGVAPLVVQGNKVTANGQPANLAGMSLFWSNTGWGGEKYYNAQAVSWLKSDWKANLVRAAMGVDEAGGYLTDSTNKTRTMAVVDAAIANNMYVIVDWHTHHAEDNKAAAIAFFKEMATKYGSYNNVIYEIYNEPLQVSWSGVIKPYANDVIREIRAIDPDNLIIVGTPTWSQDVDVAANDPITAYSNIAYTLHFYAGTHKQSLRDKAQAAMSRGIALFVTEWGSVNADGNGAVDAAETNAWLNFLKANGISHANWSLNDKAEGSSALTPGASANGGWSSAQLTASGSFVRNAIITNNGGTNTSSSVATSTSSSVSSVNTDPSTIAPDNAKIRYNGRVNVTPTAALYDWPNTQIEFKTNAPQVELLLNDNRNDYNLFVDGQLKPLITGTGNMSVPVTLGMGEHTVLLTKRTGPNFGSGQFLGLKLPQGGQLLDLPAAPARKIEFIGDSFTVGYGNEGPGLTCASYRPYENSYLSYAPIAARALGAQSRSIAISGFGAVRNYGDANTTSPTPMPFYYNRTVMERSDLMWNFASWIPDAVVIKLGTNDHSTQPEPPAEVFIQGIHKLISQVTAGYGQVPIFLLADSSLPQLASRMQTAAAQQRSMGNSKVNFVQVTFPPQSQLGCDWHPSVAGHEAMAAELVAAIKPILNWQNNDNNNNNNGTDIGTASVTPFKGGAKAAYSMVLDDYCTSWSSGIDDYAIPTLMERGLRAGLGALASECEKNNFQARLKTVAQQGFEIVNHTWTHPALVDCATNPNPNQACSTPRPDLSVEIDKARTFLQQASGAPVNFFVFPFNSVDDVVINHLKSKGYLGARGGGYTMNAANFTDPYRLNLLGNQADMNALANQAVASGSFALINLHGIADASYEPVPLNTWISHLDYLKTLVAKNDLWVDNPTAIVKYNRSKALCGSPQISGNTLTFSGAQTGCATYATGLTVNITSNAGVPDLRPTQNGTSLPTRRISADTVLVENVDPRYSTTLN
;
A
#
# COMPACT_ATOMS: atom_id res chain seq x y z
N MET A 1 79.13 -29.90 39.05
CA MET A 1 79.57 -29.41 40.38
C MET A 1 78.73 -28.20 40.75
N LYS A 2 78.16 -28.10 41.96
CA LYS A 2 78.75 -27.45 43.16
C LYS A 2 79.23 -26.01 42.85
N LEU A 3 78.53 -24.96 43.31
CA LEU A 3 78.52 -24.33 44.66
C LEU A 3 79.62 -23.23 44.77
N LEU A 4 79.47 -22.07 45.45
CA LEU A 4 78.39 -21.41 46.23
C LEU A 4 78.84 -19.94 46.59
N ARG A 5 77.99 -19.18 47.31
CA ARG A 5 78.23 -18.02 48.22
C ARG A 5 78.20 -16.60 47.63
N LYS A 6 77.89 -15.52 48.39
CA LYS A 6 77.05 -15.19 49.61
C LYS A 6 77.45 -13.74 50.02
N THR A 7 76.68 -12.86 50.68
CA THR A 7 75.25 -12.73 51.11
C THR A 7 74.88 -11.22 50.98
N TYR A 8 73.85 -10.55 51.52
CA TYR A 8 72.92 -10.68 52.68
C TYR A 8 71.55 -10.06 52.30
N GLY A 9 70.44 -10.29 53.03
CA GLY A 9 70.22 -11.24 54.13
C GLY A 9 68.88 -11.03 54.86
N LEU A 10 68.43 -12.11 55.53
CA LEU A 10 67.29 -12.21 56.46
C LEU A 10 65.88 -11.94 55.88
N ALA A 11 64.75 -12.47 56.40
CA ALA A 11 64.35 -13.64 57.22
C ALA A 11 62.90 -13.35 57.74
N ALA A 12 62.00 -14.29 58.03
CA ALA A 12 61.90 -15.73 57.81
C ALA A 12 60.43 -16.21 58.02
N LEU A 13 60.13 -17.48 57.65
CA LEU A 13 59.17 -18.45 58.25
C LEU A 13 57.88 -17.92 58.95
N LEU A 14 56.68 -18.45 58.70
CA LEU A 14 56.31 -19.86 59.00
C LEU A 14 55.13 -20.40 58.13
N SER A 15 54.34 -21.38 58.61
CA SER A 15 53.58 -22.35 57.78
C SER A 15 52.15 -22.72 58.24
N LEU A 16 51.45 -23.47 57.38
CA LEU A 16 50.12 -24.13 57.49
C LEU A 16 48.86 -23.29 57.18
N GLY A 17 47.91 -23.90 56.45
CA GLY A 17 46.60 -23.33 56.11
C GLY A 17 46.11 -23.72 54.69
N LEU A 18 45.62 -24.94 54.51
CA LEU A 18 45.06 -25.39 53.22
C LEU A 18 43.57 -25.03 53.14
N ALA A 19 43.21 -24.06 52.30
CA ALA A 19 41.84 -23.71 51.95
C ALA A 19 41.76 -23.39 50.45
N THR A 20 41.12 -24.26 49.68
CA THR A 20 40.90 -24.05 48.24
C THR A 20 39.74 -23.08 48.04
N ALA A 21 40.04 -21.79 47.89
CA ALA A 21 39.06 -20.81 47.48
C ALA A 21 38.60 -21.09 46.04
N SER A 22 37.35 -21.51 45.86
CA SER A 22 36.72 -21.65 44.55
C SER A 22 36.50 -20.27 43.93
N GLN A 23 37.16 -19.99 42.80
CA GLN A 23 36.78 -18.86 41.95
C GLN A 23 35.37 -19.14 41.39
N GLY A 24 34.42 -18.25 41.67
CA GLY A 24 33.09 -18.32 41.07
C GLY A 24 33.13 -17.94 39.59
N ALA A 25 32.21 -18.49 38.80
CA ALA A 25 32.07 -18.18 37.39
C ALA A 25 31.91 -16.67 37.14
N ALA A 26 32.77 -16.09 36.30
CA ALA A 26 32.65 -14.70 35.86
C ALA A 26 31.55 -14.50 34.80
N ALA A 27 31.11 -15.58 34.14
CA ALA A 27 30.13 -15.56 33.07
C ALA A 27 29.06 -16.66 33.21
N GLY A 28 27.84 -16.34 32.79
CA GLY A 28 26.82 -17.32 32.48
C GLY A 28 27.01 -17.85 31.05
N CYS A 29 27.00 -19.17 30.85
CA CYS A 29 27.21 -19.79 29.55
C CYS A 29 26.03 -20.70 29.19
N ALA A 30 25.40 -20.46 28.05
CA ALA A 30 24.16 -21.12 27.63
C ALA A 30 24.27 -21.72 26.22
N TYR A 31 23.58 -22.84 26.00
CA TYR A 31 23.42 -23.48 24.68
C TYR A 31 21.95 -23.42 24.29
N LYS A 32 21.66 -22.94 23.09
CA LYS A 32 20.32 -22.88 22.50
C LYS A 32 20.32 -23.65 21.19
N ILE A 33 19.30 -24.47 20.96
CA ILE A 33 19.06 -25.05 19.63
C ILE A 33 18.25 -24.01 18.84
N SER A 34 18.82 -23.53 17.73
CA SER A 34 18.22 -22.52 16.86
C SER A 34 17.58 -23.12 15.60
N ASN A 35 17.97 -24.35 15.23
CA ASN A 35 17.24 -25.18 14.24
C ASN A 35 17.58 -26.67 14.47
N GLU A 36 16.67 -27.57 14.12
CA GLU A 36 16.87 -29.03 14.17
C GLU A 36 16.20 -29.73 12.99
N TRP A 37 16.90 -30.71 12.40
CA TRP A 37 16.41 -31.60 11.36
C TRP A 37 16.81 -33.06 11.67
N ASN A 38 16.41 -34.03 10.84
CA ASN A 38 16.59 -35.46 11.15
C ASN A 38 18.03 -35.87 11.53
N THR A 39 19.05 -35.30 10.87
CA THR A 39 20.46 -35.70 11.06
C THR A 39 21.32 -34.70 11.83
N GLY A 40 20.84 -33.48 12.11
CA GLY A 40 21.68 -32.45 12.72
C GLY A 40 20.89 -31.29 13.33
N ILE A 41 21.64 -30.37 13.94
CA ILE A 41 21.14 -29.13 14.55
C ILE A 41 22.04 -27.95 14.19
N THR A 42 21.45 -26.76 14.24
CA THR A 42 22.18 -25.50 14.41
C THR A 42 21.98 -25.04 15.85
N GLY A 43 23.06 -24.91 16.59
CA GLY A 43 23.08 -24.34 17.93
C GLY A 43 23.65 -22.92 17.95
N GLU A 44 23.29 -22.18 18.98
CA GLU A 44 23.91 -20.91 19.39
C GLU A 44 24.45 -21.08 20.81
N ILE A 45 25.69 -20.66 21.02
CA ILE A 45 26.35 -20.64 22.33
C ILE A 45 26.51 -19.19 22.75
N ILE A 46 26.04 -18.87 23.96
CA ILE A 46 26.04 -17.51 24.52
C ILE A 46 26.95 -17.49 25.74
N VAL A 47 27.81 -16.46 25.82
CA VAL A 47 28.71 -16.18 26.95
C VAL A 47 28.38 -14.78 27.48
N THR A 48 27.68 -14.72 28.60
CA THR A 48 27.21 -13.49 29.25
C THR A 48 28.12 -13.14 30.43
N ASN A 49 28.72 -11.95 30.46
CA ASN A 49 29.44 -11.48 31.64
C ASN A 49 28.46 -11.21 32.80
N SER A 50 28.43 -12.10 33.78
CA SER A 50 27.58 -12.03 34.98
C SER A 50 28.29 -11.37 36.17
N SER A 51 29.51 -10.88 35.98
CA SER A 51 30.30 -10.19 37.00
C SER A 51 30.18 -8.66 36.90
N THR A 52 30.64 -7.95 37.93
CA THR A 52 30.65 -6.48 37.99
C THR A 52 31.92 -5.84 37.39
N SER A 53 32.82 -6.64 36.80
CA SER A 53 34.04 -6.16 36.14
C SER A 53 34.07 -6.57 34.65
N THR A 54 34.79 -5.81 33.82
CA THR A 54 34.91 -6.09 32.39
C THR A 54 35.73 -7.37 32.15
N ILE A 55 35.16 -8.35 31.45
CA ILE A 55 35.90 -9.50 30.92
C ILE A 55 36.62 -9.05 29.64
N ASN A 56 37.93 -9.32 29.55
CA ASN A 56 38.76 -8.98 28.39
C ASN A 56 39.41 -10.24 27.84
N GLY A 57 38.83 -10.79 26.78
CA GLY A 57 39.07 -12.14 26.30
C GLY A 57 38.23 -13.16 27.06
N TRP A 58 37.63 -14.10 26.34
CA TRP A 58 36.89 -15.22 26.93
C TRP A 58 37.26 -16.54 26.24
N THR A 59 37.19 -17.63 27.00
CA THR A 59 37.44 -18.99 26.50
C THR A 59 36.58 -19.97 27.29
N ILE A 60 35.89 -20.84 26.56
CA ILE A 60 34.99 -21.85 27.10
C ILE A 60 35.34 -23.21 26.50
N GLY A 61 34.84 -24.29 27.10
CA GLY A 61 34.84 -25.63 26.53
C GLY A 61 33.49 -26.31 26.73
N TRP A 62 33.25 -27.37 25.97
CA TRP A 62 32.10 -28.26 26.15
C TRP A 62 32.38 -29.63 25.54
N GLN A 63 31.54 -30.61 25.85
CA GLN A 63 31.56 -31.92 25.21
C GLN A 63 30.14 -32.40 24.90
N PHE A 64 30.02 -33.10 23.79
CA PHE A 64 28.87 -33.90 23.38
C PHE A 64 29.16 -35.38 23.66
N ASN A 65 28.15 -36.21 23.92
CA ASN A 65 28.38 -37.65 24.10
C ASN A 65 28.35 -38.34 22.73
N ASN A 66 27.21 -38.26 22.03
CA ASN A 66 27.04 -38.79 20.68
C ASN A 66 27.25 -37.74 19.58
N ASN A 67 26.81 -36.50 19.80
CA ASN A 67 26.75 -35.48 18.76
C ASN A 67 28.14 -34.93 18.44
N ARG A 68 28.38 -34.41 17.22
CA ARG A 68 29.71 -33.89 16.81
C ARG A 68 29.58 -32.59 16.03
N LEU A 69 30.42 -31.62 16.38
CA LEU A 69 30.54 -30.35 15.66
C LEU A 69 31.00 -30.59 14.21
N THR A 70 30.33 -29.94 13.26
CA THR A 70 30.66 -29.99 11.82
C THR A 70 31.06 -28.62 11.26
N SER A 71 30.57 -27.53 11.83
CA SER A 71 30.94 -26.15 11.47
C SER A 71 30.70 -25.19 12.63
N TYR A 72 31.28 -23.99 12.59
CA TYR A 72 31.10 -22.94 13.60
C TYR A 72 31.40 -21.55 13.00
N TRP A 73 30.88 -20.49 13.64
CA TRP A 73 31.13 -19.10 13.26
C TRP A 73 31.05 -18.18 14.48
N ASN A 74 31.63 -16.97 14.36
CA ASN A 74 31.74 -15.95 15.42
C ASN A 74 32.58 -16.33 16.66
N ALA A 75 33.35 -17.43 16.61
CA ALA A 75 34.35 -17.79 17.60
C ALA A 75 35.49 -18.61 16.99
N ASN A 76 36.66 -18.60 17.63
CA ASN A 76 37.77 -19.49 17.32
C ASN A 76 37.55 -20.82 18.05
N VAL A 77 36.93 -21.79 17.40
CA VAL A 77 36.70 -23.14 17.97
C VAL A 77 37.86 -24.08 17.61
N SER A 78 38.19 -24.99 18.53
CA SER A 78 39.24 -25.99 18.41
C SER A 78 38.85 -27.30 19.13
N GLY A 79 39.59 -28.37 18.85
CA GLY A 79 39.31 -29.71 19.38
C GLY A 79 38.35 -30.54 18.50
N ILE A 80 38.19 -31.81 18.86
CA ILE A 80 37.42 -32.82 18.10
C ILE A 80 36.39 -33.56 18.97
N ASN A 81 35.90 -32.88 20.01
CA ASN A 81 35.18 -33.40 21.17
C ASN A 81 36.10 -34.01 22.25
N PRO A 82 36.31 -33.35 23.42
CA PRO A 82 35.77 -32.03 23.80
C PRO A 82 36.21 -30.92 22.83
N TYR A 83 35.42 -29.85 22.81
CA TYR A 83 35.67 -28.65 22.03
C TYR A 83 36.03 -27.50 22.97
N SER A 84 36.80 -26.52 22.48
CA SER A 84 37.02 -25.25 23.16
C SER A 84 36.92 -24.08 22.19
N ALA A 85 36.23 -23.03 22.60
CA ALA A 85 36.04 -21.81 21.81
C ALA A 85 36.57 -20.59 22.56
N SER A 86 37.30 -19.73 21.85
CA SER A 86 37.65 -18.39 22.33
C SER A 86 37.01 -17.29 21.47
N ASN A 87 37.00 -16.08 22.01
CA ASN A 87 36.58 -14.89 21.29
C ASN A 87 37.38 -14.65 19.99
N ILE A 88 36.78 -13.88 19.07
CA ILE A 88 37.41 -13.28 17.90
C ILE A 88 37.36 -11.76 18.04
N GLY A 89 38.53 -11.09 17.97
CA GLY A 89 38.68 -9.63 17.95
C GLY A 89 37.58 -8.82 18.65
N TRP A 90 36.60 -8.37 17.86
CA TRP A 90 35.48 -7.52 18.25
C TRP A 90 34.59 -8.05 19.40
N ASN A 91 34.43 -9.37 19.58
CA ASN A 91 33.60 -9.93 20.67
C ASN A 91 34.37 -10.31 21.94
N GLY A 92 35.65 -9.92 22.05
CA GLY A 92 36.51 -10.26 23.20
C GLY A 92 36.23 -9.51 24.49
N THR A 93 35.81 -8.24 24.42
CA THR A 93 35.56 -7.41 25.61
C THR A 93 34.08 -7.40 25.93
N LEU A 94 33.71 -7.89 27.12
CA LEU A 94 32.34 -7.91 27.63
C LEU A 94 32.25 -7.08 28.91
N GLN A 95 31.49 -5.98 28.87
CA GLN A 95 31.11 -5.22 30.07
C GLN A 95 30.12 -6.02 30.94
N PRO A 96 29.94 -5.68 32.23
CA PRO A 96 28.92 -6.26 33.08
C PRO A 96 27.54 -6.31 32.40
N GLY A 97 26.92 -7.50 32.34
CA GLY A 97 25.64 -7.75 31.68
C GLY A 97 25.69 -7.93 30.15
N GLN A 98 26.81 -7.64 29.48
CA GLN A 98 26.96 -7.89 28.04
C GLN A 98 27.20 -9.36 27.74
N SER A 99 26.81 -9.79 26.54
CA SER A 99 27.01 -11.15 26.04
C SER A 99 27.68 -11.16 24.67
N ALA A 100 28.56 -12.13 24.44
CA ALA A 100 28.90 -12.59 23.10
C ALA A 100 28.06 -13.83 22.78
N SER A 101 27.64 -14.01 21.52
CA SER A 101 27.16 -15.30 21.04
C SER A 101 27.90 -15.75 19.79
N PHE A 102 27.97 -17.06 19.61
CA PHE A 102 28.61 -17.69 18.46
C PHE A 102 27.85 -18.96 18.05
N GLY A 103 27.87 -19.26 16.75
CA GLY A 103 27.06 -20.33 16.18
C GLY A 103 27.84 -21.62 15.95
N VAL A 104 27.13 -22.75 16.04
CA VAL A 104 27.66 -24.09 15.83
C VAL A 104 26.69 -24.92 15.00
N GLN A 105 27.20 -25.68 14.04
CA GLN A 105 26.45 -26.72 13.33
C GLN A 105 26.93 -28.09 13.81
N VAL A 106 26.01 -28.99 14.11
CA VAL A 106 26.29 -30.24 14.83
C VAL A 106 25.52 -31.40 14.21
N ASP A 107 26.24 -32.47 13.89
CA ASP A 107 25.72 -33.78 13.46
C ASP A 107 25.23 -34.56 14.69
N LYS A 108 23.98 -35.04 14.65
CA LYS A 108 23.34 -35.83 15.72
C LYS A 108 23.71 -37.31 15.69
N ARG A 109 24.31 -37.80 14.60
CA ARG A 109 24.73 -39.21 14.43
C ARG A 109 23.64 -40.24 14.76
N GLY A 110 22.41 -39.95 14.31
CA GLY A 110 21.23 -40.79 14.54
C GLY A 110 20.66 -40.73 15.97
N GLY A 111 21.25 -39.93 16.88
CA GLY A 111 20.74 -39.65 18.21
C GLY A 111 19.78 -38.45 18.26
N ALA A 112 19.39 -38.08 19.48
CA ALA A 112 18.66 -36.85 19.77
C ALA A 112 19.59 -35.62 19.78
N ALA A 113 19.02 -34.41 19.79
CA ALA A 113 19.80 -33.21 20.06
C ALA A 113 20.29 -33.20 21.53
N GLU A 114 21.60 -33.05 21.71
CA GLU A 114 22.24 -32.99 23.02
C GLU A 114 22.42 -31.52 23.45
N MET A 115 22.05 -31.22 24.70
CA MET A 115 22.48 -29.99 25.38
C MET A 115 23.81 -30.26 26.09
N PRO A 116 24.92 -29.64 25.69
CA PRO A 116 26.23 -29.93 26.27
C PRO A 116 26.44 -29.12 27.57
N VAL A 117 27.20 -29.68 28.51
CA VAL A 117 27.63 -28.96 29.72
C VAL A 117 28.91 -28.19 29.42
N PHE A 118 28.94 -26.90 29.76
CA PHE A 118 30.11 -26.05 29.60
C PHE A 118 31.15 -26.25 30.70
N SER A 119 32.41 -26.15 30.31
CA SER A 119 33.59 -26.19 31.16
C SER A 119 34.49 -24.98 30.88
N GLY A 120 35.42 -24.67 31.79
CA GLY A 120 36.30 -23.51 31.70
C GLY A 120 36.05 -22.48 32.80
N SER A 121 37.09 -21.71 33.12
CA SER A 121 37.18 -20.86 34.32
C SER A 121 36.14 -19.74 34.40
N ILE A 122 35.50 -19.38 33.29
CA ILE A 122 34.44 -18.36 33.29
C ILE A 122 33.02 -18.94 33.41
N CYS A 123 32.77 -20.21 33.05
CA CYS A 123 31.41 -20.77 32.93
C CYS A 123 30.95 -21.67 34.10
N SER A 124 31.84 -22.05 35.01
CA SER A 124 31.58 -23.14 35.96
C SER A 124 30.79 -22.69 37.21
N GLY A 125 29.46 -22.69 37.12
CA GLY A 125 28.54 -22.43 38.25
C GLY A 125 27.31 -23.36 38.22
N THR A 126 26.93 -23.92 39.37
CA THR A 126 25.86 -24.95 39.49
C THR A 126 24.47 -24.38 39.76
N VAL A 127 23.44 -25.05 39.23
CA VAL A 127 22.01 -24.70 39.36
C VAL A 127 21.40 -25.23 40.67
N ALA A 128 20.53 -24.45 41.32
CA ALA A 128 19.68 -24.88 42.45
C ALA A 128 18.35 -24.09 42.52
N ASN A 129 17.34 -24.63 43.20
CA ASN A 129 15.93 -24.20 43.09
C ASN A 129 15.41 -23.27 44.22
N SER A 130 14.48 -22.39 43.83
CA SER A 130 13.28 -21.92 44.56
C SER A 130 13.32 -21.56 46.06
N SER A 131 13.09 -20.27 46.38
CA SER A 131 11.96 -19.80 47.22
C SER A 131 11.90 -18.26 47.34
N THR A 132 10.70 -17.71 47.61
CA THR A 132 10.42 -16.30 47.99
C THR A 132 10.40 -16.18 49.55
N PRO A 133 10.10 -15.03 50.25
CA PRO A 133 9.56 -13.73 49.77
C PRO A 133 9.99 -12.39 50.49
N VAL A 134 9.56 -11.25 49.93
CA VAL A 134 9.35 -9.84 50.43
C VAL A 134 10.44 -8.96 51.14
N SER A 135 10.34 -7.65 50.85
CA SER A 135 10.51 -6.46 51.74
C SER A 135 11.93 -5.93 52.12
N SER A 136 12.18 -4.62 52.38
CA SER A 136 11.41 -3.36 52.14
C SER A 136 12.16 -2.06 52.57
N VAL A 137 11.79 -0.89 51.99
CA VAL A 137 12.02 0.53 52.43
C VAL A 137 13.44 1.18 52.27
N ALA A 138 13.47 2.49 52.02
CA ALA A 138 14.62 3.43 52.05
C ALA A 138 14.78 4.11 53.45
N PRO A 139 15.52 5.24 53.74
CA PRO A 139 15.50 6.56 53.04
C PRO A 139 16.77 7.49 53.13
N SER A 140 16.68 8.73 52.57
CA SER A 140 17.32 10.01 53.04
C SER A 140 18.88 10.21 52.98
N SER A 141 19.50 11.41 52.92
CA SER A 141 19.04 12.83 52.75
C SER A 141 20.18 13.83 52.36
N VAL A 142 19.76 15.05 51.97
CA VAL A 142 20.49 16.33 51.64
C VAL A 142 21.34 16.93 52.81
N PRO A 143 22.28 17.91 52.62
CA PRO A 143 22.06 19.33 52.17
C PRO A 143 23.08 19.88 51.11
N ARG A 144 22.96 21.04 50.41
CA ARG A 144 22.50 22.46 50.67
C ARG A 144 23.53 23.31 51.47
N SER A 145 23.84 24.60 51.24
CA SER A 145 23.31 25.74 50.38
C SER A 145 24.50 26.72 50.02
N SER A 146 24.47 28.03 49.63
CA SER A 146 23.47 29.11 49.34
C SER A 146 24.12 30.43 48.82
N SER A 147 23.54 31.07 47.77
CA SER A 147 23.34 32.55 47.60
C SER A 147 24.55 33.50 47.34
N SER A 148 24.43 34.79 46.89
CA SER A 148 23.32 35.79 46.85
C SER A 148 23.44 36.79 45.65
N VAL A 149 22.40 37.13 44.87
CA VAL A 149 21.37 38.24 44.96
C VAL A 149 21.86 39.68 44.63
N VAL A 150 21.17 40.39 43.69
CA VAL A 150 20.43 41.69 43.85
C VAL A 150 19.72 42.11 42.53
N THR A 151 18.37 42.14 42.62
CA THR A 151 17.29 42.99 42.02
C THR A 151 17.65 44.31 41.31
N LEU A 152 16.84 44.95 40.42
CA LEU A 152 15.42 44.90 39.95
C LEU A 152 15.33 45.70 38.58
N SER A 153 14.24 46.10 37.87
CA SER A 153 12.76 46.06 37.97
C SER A 153 12.03 46.31 36.62
N SER A 154 10.82 45.75 36.48
CA SER A 154 9.63 46.24 35.71
C SER A 154 9.71 46.75 34.26
N SER A 155 9.00 46.07 33.33
CA SER A 155 7.92 46.67 32.50
C SER A 155 7.14 45.65 31.65
N SER A 156 5.86 45.96 31.39
CA SER A 156 4.95 45.43 30.34
C SER A 156 4.96 43.94 29.96
N ILE A 157 3.87 43.25 30.33
CA ILE A 157 3.37 42.02 29.67
C ILE A 157 3.08 42.30 28.20
N ASN A 158 3.36 41.34 27.31
CA ASN A 158 2.67 41.24 26.01
C ASN A 158 2.45 39.76 25.64
N ASN A 159 1.21 39.42 25.26
CA ASN A 159 0.80 38.04 24.96
C ASN A 159 1.08 37.70 23.49
N SER A 160 1.92 36.69 23.24
CA SER A 160 2.23 36.20 21.89
C SER A 160 1.46 34.92 21.55
N TYR A 161 0.16 35.05 21.33
CA TYR A 161 -0.64 33.98 20.72
C TYR A 161 -0.18 33.72 19.27
N GLY A 162 -0.16 32.44 18.85
CA GLY A 162 -0.11 32.09 17.42
C GLY A 162 0.95 31.07 16.97
N GLN A 163 1.85 30.58 17.83
CA GLN A 163 2.79 29.53 17.41
C GLN A 163 2.11 28.16 17.33
N GLN A 164 2.30 27.48 16.20
CA GLN A 164 1.73 26.17 15.87
C GLN A 164 2.85 25.15 15.56
N CYS A 165 2.49 23.87 15.66
CA CYS A 165 3.27 22.69 15.33
C CYS A 165 2.60 21.97 14.14
N ASN A 166 3.38 21.51 13.16
CA ASN A 166 2.87 20.67 12.08
C ASN A 166 2.98 19.19 12.46
N TRP A 167 1.93 18.65 13.09
CA TRP A 167 1.88 17.25 13.52
C TRP A 167 1.32 16.38 12.39
N TYR A 168 2.20 15.69 11.66
CA TYR A 168 1.86 14.80 10.52
C TYR A 168 0.87 15.43 9.51
N GLY A 169 1.10 16.69 9.12
CA GLY A 169 0.27 17.42 8.16
C GLY A 169 -0.88 18.23 8.76
N THR A 170 -1.07 18.20 10.09
CA THR A 170 -2.10 18.99 10.78
C THR A 170 -1.46 20.08 11.64
N LEU A 171 -1.87 21.35 11.45
CA LEU A 171 -1.40 22.48 12.25
C LEU A 171 -2.13 22.56 13.59
N LEU A 172 -1.39 22.41 14.70
CA LEU A 172 -1.91 22.35 16.06
C LEU A 172 -1.16 23.35 16.97
N PRO A 173 -1.83 24.09 17.88
CA PRO A 173 -1.19 25.06 18.78
C PRO A 173 -0.03 24.48 19.63
N LEU A 174 0.99 25.27 19.92
CA LEU A 174 1.97 24.93 20.95
C LEU A 174 1.47 25.29 22.36
N CYS A 175 1.70 24.41 23.34
CA CYS A 175 1.37 24.65 24.73
C CYS A 175 2.31 25.70 25.36
N VAL A 176 1.79 26.43 26.35
CA VAL A 176 2.54 27.48 27.07
C VAL A 176 3.05 26.97 28.41
N ASN A 177 2.26 26.14 29.09
CA ASN A 177 2.54 25.65 30.46
C ASN A 177 2.88 24.16 30.50
N THR A 178 2.37 23.38 29.55
CA THR A 178 2.56 21.92 29.50
C THR A 178 3.96 21.56 28.98
N ALA A 179 4.73 20.79 29.77
CA ALA A 179 6.17 20.60 29.57
C ALA A 179 6.55 19.47 28.60
N ASN A 180 5.78 18.39 28.54
CA ASN A 180 5.88 17.32 27.52
C ASN A 180 4.49 16.72 27.23
N GLY A 181 4.40 15.91 26.17
CA GLY A 181 3.15 15.34 25.68
C GLY A 181 2.31 16.34 24.88
N TRP A 182 0.99 16.14 24.90
CA TRP A 182 0.00 17.08 24.39
C TRP A 182 -0.33 18.16 25.44
N GLY A 183 -1.49 18.81 25.33
CA GLY A 183 -2.08 19.61 26.40
C GLY A 183 -3.43 20.19 25.98
N TRP A 184 -4.08 20.88 26.91
CA TRP A 184 -5.30 21.65 26.64
C TRP A 184 -5.21 23.02 27.29
N GLU A 185 -4.95 24.05 26.49
CA GLU A 185 -4.71 25.41 26.95
C GLU A 185 -5.49 26.39 26.05
N ASN A 186 -6.10 27.42 26.64
CA ASN A 186 -6.91 28.43 25.92
C ASN A 186 -8.06 27.84 25.07
N ASN A 187 -8.81 26.88 25.62
CA ASN A 187 -9.97 26.20 25.00
C ASN A 187 -9.67 25.43 23.69
N GLN A 188 -8.43 24.98 23.50
CA GLN A 188 -8.04 24.15 22.36
C GLN A 188 -6.96 23.14 22.76
N THR A 189 -6.89 22.02 22.02
CA THR A 189 -5.77 21.09 22.12
C THR A 189 -4.49 21.80 21.70
N CYS A 190 -3.42 21.63 22.48
CA CYS A 190 -2.08 22.09 22.16
C CYS A 190 -1.09 20.93 22.25
N ILE A 191 0.17 21.15 21.85
CA ILE A 191 1.26 20.19 22.05
C ILE A 191 2.47 20.85 22.72
N ALA A 192 3.08 20.15 23.68
CA ALA A 192 4.26 20.65 24.38
C ALA A 192 5.47 20.74 23.44
N ARG A 193 6.31 21.77 23.62
CA ARG A 193 7.44 22.04 22.72
C ARG A 193 8.38 20.83 22.53
N PRO A 194 8.86 20.13 23.59
CA PRO A 194 9.76 18.99 23.42
C PRO A 194 9.14 17.84 22.64
N THR A 195 7.81 17.67 22.69
CA THR A 195 7.11 16.60 21.96
C THR A 195 6.86 17.02 20.51
N CYS A 196 6.59 18.30 20.23
CA CYS A 196 6.59 18.81 18.86
C CYS A 196 7.97 18.69 18.19
N THR A 197 9.06 18.98 18.90
CA THR A 197 10.43 18.86 18.36
C THR A 197 10.93 17.42 18.20
N ASN A 198 10.18 16.44 18.72
CA ASN A 198 10.53 15.01 18.61
C ASN A 198 9.85 14.31 17.42
N ILE A 199 9.16 15.03 16.51
CA ILE A 199 9.03 14.59 15.12
C ILE A 199 10.01 15.38 14.25
N VAL A 200 10.62 14.70 13.29
CA VAL A 200 11.18 15.32 12.09
C VAL A 200 10.12 16.27 11.47
N ASN A 201 10.51 17.52 11.21
CA ASN A 201 9.68 18.64 10.71
C ASN A 201 8.73 19.37 11.70
N GLY A 202 8.99 19.30 13.01
CA GLY A 202 8.38 20.20 14.01
C GLY A 202 8.88 21.66 13.96
N SER A 203 8.47 22.46 12.96
CA SER A 203 8.84 23.89 12.83
C SER A 203 7.79 24.86 13.39
N SER A 204 8.20 25.78 14.29
CA SER A 204 7.33 26.86 14.81
C SER A 204 7.49 28.17 14.03
N SER A 205 6.47 28.59 13.28
CA SER A 205 6.47 29.83 12.49
C SER A 205 5.89 31.04 13.26
N THR A 206 6.38 32.23 12.93
CA THR A 206 5.90 33.52 13.46
C THR A 206 5.33 34.42 12.35
N PRO A 207 4.19 35.11 12.55
CA PRO A 207 3.62 36.01 11.55
C PRO A 207 4.33 37.37 11.50
N ILE A 208 4.36 37.98 10.31
CA ILE A 208 4.77 39.38 10.09
C ILE A 208 3.50 40.24 10.08
N VAL A 209 3.44 41.31 10.88
CA VAL A 209 2.26 42.20 10.98
C VAL A 209 2.63 43.67 11.17
N SER A 210 2.18 44.53 10.26
CA SER A 210 1.72 45.93 10.46
C SER A 210 1.38 46.55 9.08
N SER A 211 0.43 47.49 8.92
CA SER A 211 -0.43 48.22 9.88
C SER A 211 -1.73 48.74 9.23
N SER A 212 -2.87 48.68 9.95
CA SER A 212 -4.01 49.63 10.01
C SER A 212 -4.74 50.11 8.71
N SER A 213 -6.01 50.55 8.69
CA SER A 213 -6.89 51.10 9.75
C SER A 213 -8.40 51.01 9.39
N SER A 214 -9.28 50.98 10.42
CA SER A 214 -10.62 51.61 10.59
C SER A 214 -11.39 52.26 9.40
N SER A 215 -12.74 52.25 9.29
CA SER A 215 -13.82 51.79 10.22
C SER A 215 -15.27 51.92 9.67
N THR A 216 -16.17 50.99 10.06
CA THR A 216 -17.65 51.17 10.26
C THR A 216 -18.54 51.40 8.99
N PRO A 217 -19.91 51.45 9.05
CA PRO A 217 -20.72 50.24 8.75
C PRO A 217 -21.99 50.48 7.86
N ILE A 218 -22.89 49.46 7.79
CA ILE A 218 -24.36 49.48 7.50
C ILE A 218 -24.88 48.93 6.13
N ALA A 219 -25.87 48.01 6.24
CA ALA A 219 -27.01 47.68 5.36
C ALA A 219 -26.92 46.83 4.04
N THR A 220 -27.73 45.76 4.06
CA THR A 220 -28.73 45.28 3.07
C THR A 220 -28.40 44.77 1.65
N SER A 221 -28.81 43.50 1.45
CA SER A 221 -29.68 42.98 0.37
C SER A 221 -29.22 42.83 -1.10
N SER A 222 -29.23 41.55 -1.53
CA SER A 222 -29.96 41.02 -2.70
C SER A 222 -29.51 41.32 -4.15
N SER A 223 -29.73 40.30 -5.01
CA SER A 223 -29.80 40.33 -6.49
C SER A 223 -28.54 40.74 -7.27
N ARG A 224 -28.37 40.37 -8.55
CA ARG A 224 -28.64 39.12 -9.30
C ARG A 224 -28.07 39.34 -10.73
N LEU A 225 -27.60 38.27 -11.36
CA LEU A 225 -27.51 38.07 -12.83
C LEU A 225 -26.57 38.95 -13.69
N SER A 226 -25.99 38.25 -14.69
CA SER A 226 -25.75 38.68 -16.07
C SER A 226 -24.77 39.82 -16.38
N SER A 227 -23.92 39.79 -17.41
CA SER A 227 -23.32 38.78 -18.31
C SER A 227 -23.02 39.50 -19.63
N SER A 228 -21.77 39.54 -20.08
CA SER A 228 -21.47 39.71 -21.52
C SER A 228 -20.00 39.37 -21.86
N THR A 229 -19.85 38.41 -22.76
CA THR A 229 -18.73 38.23 -23.71
C THR A 229 -18.76 39.40 -24.75
N PRO A 230 -17.76 39.62 -25.67
CA PRO A 230 -16.91 38.57 -26.27
C PRO A 230 -15.50 38.93 -26.85
N ILE A 231 -14.86 37.88 -27.41
CA ILE A 231 -14.02 37.86 -28.65
C ILE A 231 -12.60 38.48 -28.65
N THR A 232 -11.60 37.59 -28.82
CA THR A 232 -10.33 37.63 -29.60
C THR A 232 -9.51 38.93 -29.74
N THR A 233 -8.17 38.94 -29.72
CA THR A 233 -7.27 38.11 -30.56
C THR A 233 -5.91 37.76 -29.95
N SER A 234 -5.23 36.81 -30.61
CA SER A 234 -3.86 36.31 -30.38
C SER A 234 -2.78 37.33 -30.00
N SER A 235 -1.96 36.95 -29.02
CA SER A 235 -0.51 37.17 -29.06
C SER A 235 0.21 35.93 -28.51
N SER A 236 1.37 35.61 -29.06
CA SER A 236 2.15 34.42 -28.68
C SER A 236 3.30 34.82 -27.74
N SER A 237 3.22 34.42 -26.48
CA SER A 237 4.34 34.51 -25.54
C SER A 237 4.46 33.21 -24.74
N SER A 238 5.58 32.52 -24.96
CA SER A 238 5.97 31.34 -24.17
C SER A 238 6.49 31.78 -22.80
N ASN A 239 5.81 31.37 -21.73
CA ASN A 239 6.34 31.13 -20.38
C ASN A 239 5.18 30.55 -19.54
N GLY A 240 5.33 29.51 -18.73
CA GLY A 240 6.53 28.71 -18.48
C GLY A 240 6.44 28.14 -17.06
N ASN A 241 6.05 26.88 -16.92
CA ASN A 241 6.03 26.18 -15.62
C ASN A 241 6.51 24.75 -15.82
N THR A 242 7.47 24.31 -15.00
CA THR A 242 8.32 23.15 -15.28
C THR A 242 7.71 21.84 -14.81
N GLN A 243 7.27 20.99 -15.75
CA GLN A 243 7.10 19.56 -15.46
C GLN A 243 8.47 18.92 -15.28
N GLY A 244 8.77 18.42 -14.09
CA GLY A 244 9.93 17.56 -13.83
C GLY A 244 9.70 16.11 -14.26
N VAL A 245 10.61 15.22 -13.88
CA VAL A 245 10.47 13.77 -14.10
C VAL A 245 9.56 13.12 -13.04
N ALA A 246 9.18 11.86 -13.25
CA ALA A 246 8.41 11.09 -12.28
C ALA A 246 9.26 10.72 -11.05
N PRO A 247 8.66 10.52 -9.86
CA PRO A 247 9.40 9.95 -8.73
C PRO A 247 9.79 8.51 -9.02
N LEU A 248 11.00 8.12 -8.62
CA LEU A 248 11.48 6.73 -8.69
C LEU A 248 11.12 6.02 -7.39
N VAL A 249 10.44 4.87 -7.49
CA VAL A 249 9.93 4.11 -6.34
C VAL A 249 10.29 2.64 -6.48
N VAL A 250 10.92 2.07 -5.45
CA VAL A 250 11.17 0.62 -5.33
C VAL A 250 9.85 -0.12 -5.07
N GLN A 251 9.51 -1.05 -5.95
CA GLN A 251 8.32 -1.89 -5.88
C GLN A 251 8.75 -3.35 -6.05
N GLY A 252 8.87 -4.07 -4.92
CA GLY A 252 9.52 -5.37 -4.89
C GLY A 252 10.98 -5.26 -5.37
N ASN A 253 11.39 -6.16 -6.27
CA ASN A 253 12.75 -6.22 -6.81
C ASN A 253 13.00 -5.28 -8.01
N LYS A 254 12.21 -4.21 -8.18
CA LYS A 254 12.33 -3.24 -9.30
C LYS A 254 12.33 -1.80 -8.80
N VAL A 255 13.16 -0.96 -9.40
CA VAL A 255 13.00 0.50 -9.37
C VAL A 255 12.01 0.88 -10.46
N THR A 256 10.96 1.61 -10.11
CA THR A 256 9.87 1.99 -11.04
C THR A 256 9.71 3.50 -11.16
N ALA A 257 9.30 3.97 -12.33
CA ALA A 257 8.80 5.32 -12.56
C ALA A 257 7.32 5.22 -12.93
N ASN A 258 6.43 5.95 -12.26
CA ASN A 258 4.96 5.81 -12.44
C ASN A 258 4.44 4.36 -12.38
N GLY A 259 5.07 3.49 -11.56
CA GLY A 259 4.69 2.07 -11.42
C GLY A 259 5.11 1.17 -12.59
N GLN A 260 5.96 1.64 -13.50
CA GLN A 260 6.60 0.83 -14.55
C GLN A 260 8.11 0.73 -14.30
N PRO A 261 8.79 -0.41 -14.54
CA PRO A 261 10.24 -0.52 -14.34
C PRO A 261 10.99 0.58 -15.10
N ALA A 262 11.82 1.35 -14.39
CA ALA A 262 12.25 2.67 -14.84
C ALA A 262 13.13 2.64 -16.10
N ASN A 263 13.88 1.55 -16.32
CA ASN A 263 14.67 1.28 -17.53
C ASN A 263 15.52 2.49 -17.99
N LEU A 264 16.11 3.24 -17.06
CA LEU A 264 16.92 4.41 -17.41
C LEU A 264 18.26 3.97 -17.99
N ALA A 265 18.72 4.63 -19.05
CA ALA A 265 20.05 4.45 -19.63
C ALA A 265 20.76 5.79 -19.77
N GLY A 266 22.00 5.84 -19.29
CA GLY A 266 22.81 7.06 -19.24
C GLY A 266 24.31 6.82 -19.23
N MET A 267 25.05 7.91 -19.11
CA MET A 267 26.51 7.91 -18.92
C MET A 267 26.86 8.28 -17.48
N SER A 268 27.86 7.61 -16.92
CA SER A 268 28.66 8.16 -15.84
C SER A 268 29.67 9.14 -16.42
N LEU A 269 29.81 10.28 -15.78
CA LEU A 269 31.03 11.07 -15.89
C LEU A 269 32.17 10.29 -15.23
N PHE A 270 33.40 10.57 -15.64
CA PHE A 270 34.60 10.10 -14.95
C PHE A 270 34.82 10.88 -13.64
N TRP A 271 35.76 10.44 -12.80
CA TRP A 271 36.17 11.11 -11.56
C TRP A 271 36.20 12.64 -11.67
N SER A 272 35.50 13.31 -10.75
CA SER A 272 35.41 14.77 -10.70
C SER A 272 36.72 15.48 -10.33
N ASN A 273 37.76 14.73 -9.92
CA ASN A 273 38.98 15.22 -9.28
C ASN A 273 39.72 16.29 -10.08
N THR A 274 40.21 17.31 -9.37
CA THR A 274 41.02 18.38 -9.99
C THR A 274 42.36 17.84 -10.49
N GLY A 275 42.66 18.08 -11.77
CA GLY A 275 43.89 17.65 -12.45
C GLY A 275 43.81 16.27 -13.11
N TRP A 276 42.68 15.55 -13.03
CA TRP A 276 42.54 14.19 -13.58
C TRP A 276 42.01 14.16 -15.02
N GLY A 277 41.61 15.32 -15.57
CA GLY A 277 41.16 15.50 -16.95
C GLY A 277 39.66 15.31 -17.16
N GLY A 278 38.98 14.55 -16.30
CA GLY A 278 37.53 14.32 -16.36
C GLY A 278 36.69 15.51 -15.87
N GLU A 279 37.26 16.38 -15.01
CA GLU A 279 36.54 17.47 -14.36
C GLU A 279 36.00 18.51 -15.35
N LYS A 280 36.60 18.61 -16.55
CA LYS A 280 36.15 19.48 -17.64
C LYS A 280 34.76 19.14 -18.16
N TYR A 281 34.31 17.88 -18.03
CA TYR A 281 32.98 17.43 -18.49
C TYR A 281 31.84 17.72 -17.49
N TYR A 282 32.14 18.22 -16.29
CA TYR A 282 31.14 18.62 -15.29
C TYR A 282 30.55 20.01 -15.61
N ASN A 283 29.90 20.10 -16.77
CA ASN A 283 29.29 21.33 -17.28
C ASN A 283 27.91 21.05 -17.92
N ALA A 284 27.06 22.07 -17.98
CA ALA A 284 25.69 21.93 -18.47
C ALA A 284 25.62 21.58 -19.97
N GLN A 285 26.60 21.98 -20.77
CA GLN A 285 26.64 21.76 -22.21
C GLN A 285 26.87 20.26 -22.53
N ALA A 286 27.77 19.59 -21.82
CA ALA A 286 27.97 18.14 -21.92
C ALA A 286 26.71 17.36 -21.50
N VAL A 287 26.06 17.76 -20.40
CA VAL A 287 24.81 17.15 -19.91
C VAL A 287 23.67 17.33 -20.93
N SER A 288 23.50 18.53 -21.50
CA SER A 288 22.55 18.77 -22.58
C SER A 288 22.89 18.02 -23.87
N TRP A 289 24.17 17.78 -24.19
CA TRP A 289 24.57 16.97 -25.35
C TRP A 289 24.20 15.50 -25.16
N LEU A 290 24.44 14.92 -23.97
CA LEU A 290 24.00 13.57 -23.63
C LEU A 290 22.47 13.43 -23.74
N LYS A 291 21.71 14.41 -23.25
CA LYS A 291 20.24 14.44 -23.38
C LYS A 291 19.79 14.51 -24.84
N SER A 292 20.39 15.40 -25.63
CA SER A 292 19.89 15.75 -26.97
C SER A 292 20.38 14.84 -28.09
N ASP A 293 21.65 14.42 -28.08
CA ASP A 293 22.26 13.57 -29.11
C ASP A 293 22.18 12.08 -28.72
N TRP A 294 22.67 11.71 -27.54
CA TRP A 294 22.71 10.32 -27.05
C TRP A 294 21.35 9.82 -26.52
N LYS A 295 20.35 10.71 -26.45
CA LYS A 295 19.00 10.45 -25.90
C LYS A 295 19.03 9.90 -24.46
N ALA A 296 20.04 10.26 -23.68
CA ALA A 296 20.14 9.84 -22.28
C ALA A 296 18.92 10.33 -21.48
N ASN A 297 18.43 9.49 -20.57
CA ASN A 297 17.44 9.86 -19.56
C ASN A 297 18.03 9.85 -18.14
N LEU A 298 19.32 9.54 -18.02
CA LEU A 298 20.11 9.48 -16.80
C LEU A 298 21.52 10.06 -17.03
N VAL A 299 22.11 10.66 -16.00
CA VAL A 299 23.55 10.94 -15.88
C VAL A 299 24.04 10.58 -14.47
N ARG A 300 25.27 10.12 -14.30
CA ARG A 300 25.90 9.90 -12.99
C ARG A 300 27.07 10.85 -12.80
N ALA A 301 27.05 11.58 -11.68
CA ALA A 301 28.08 12.53 -11.28
C ALA A 301 28.96 11.87 -10.21
N ALA A 302 29.98 11.14 -10.68
CA ALA A 302 30.96 10.42 -9.87
C ALA A 302 31.88 11.40 -9.10
N MET A 303 31.43 11.85 -7.93
CA MET A 303 32.18 12.81 -7.13
C MET A 303 33.27 12.10 -6.33
N GLY A 304 34.51 12.16 -6.81
CA GLY A 304 35.66 11.58 -6.13
C GLY A 304 35.86 12.22 -4.76
N VAL A 305 36.07 11.40 -3.73
CA VAL A 305 35.99 11.84 -2.32
C VAL A 305 37.38 12.06 -1.70
N ASP A 306 38.13 10.99 -1.51
CA ASP A 306 39.32 10.87 -0.67
C ASP A 306 40.62 10.74 -1.47
N GLU A 307 40.52 10.35 -2.73
CA GLU A 307 41.63 10.38 -3.69
C GLU A 307 42.18 11.79 -3.96
N ALA A 308 43.41 11.86 -4.47
CA ALA A 308 44.11 13.12 -4.68
C ALA A 308 43.33 14.10 -5.59
N GLY A 309 42.95 15.27 -5.05
CA GLY A 309 42.14 16.25 -5.77
C GLY A 309 40.62 16.00 -5.72
N GLY A 310 40.17 15.02 -4.93
CA GLY A 310 38.76 14.76 -4.58
C GLY A 310 38.23 15.64 -3.45
N TYR A 311 36.93 15.54 -3.14
CA TYR A 311 36.15 16.43 -2.28
C TYR A 311 36.77 16.78 -0.91
N LEU A 312 37.42 15.82 -0.24
CA LEU A 312 38.05 16.05 1.07
C LEU A 312 39.31 16.92 1.00
N THR A 313 39.93 17.02 -0.17
CA THR A 313 41.13 17.86 -0.43
C THR A 313 40.81 19.11 -1.27
N ASP A 314 39.78 19.05 -2.11
CA ASP A 314 39.30 20.14 -2.95
C ASP A 314 37.76 20.16 -2.96
N SER A 315 37.17 21.12 -2.26
CA SER A 315 35.71 21.24 -2.14
C SER A 315 35.01 21.67 -3.44
N THR A 316 35.73 22.08 -4.49
CA THR A 316 35.13 22.41 -5.80
C THR A 316 34.49 21.21 -6.50
N ASN A 317 34.87 19.98 -6.14
CA ASN A 317 34.20 18.75 -6.55
C ASN A 317 32.69 18.76 -6.24
N LYS A 318 32.28 19.31 -5.08
CA LYS A 318 30.86 19.49 -4.74
C LYS A 318 30.17 20.47 -5.68
N THR A 319 30.83 21.59 -6.02
CA THR A 319 30.29 22.58 -6.96
C THR A 319 30.15 22.02 -8.38
N ARG A 320 31.10 21.20 -8.84
CA ARG A 320 31.02 20.46 -10.11
C ARG A 320 29.82 19.51 -10.12
N THR A 321 29.63 18.76 -9.03
CA THR A 321 28.51 17.84 -8.86
C THR A 321 27.16 18.57 -8.85
N MET A 322 27.05 19.67 -8.10
CA MET A 322 25.87 20.56 -8.14
C MET A 322 25.57 21.06 -9.56
N ALA A 323 26.59 21.47 -10.34
CA ALA A 323 26.38 21.96 -11.70
C ALA A 323 25.82 20.87 -12.66
N VAL A 324 26.18 19.60 -12.44
CA VAL A 324 25.61 18.46 -13.18
C VAL A 324 24.18 18.17 -12.74
N VAL A 325 23.86 18.29 -11.44
CA VAL A 325 22.48 18.17 -10.93
C VAL A 325 21.58 19.29 -11.45
N ASP A 326 22.02 20.54 -11.35
CA ASP A 326 21.32 21.73 -11.86
C ASP A 326 21.03 21.57 -13.37
N ALA A 327 22.00 21.06 -14.13
CA ALA A 327 21.85 20.79 -15.56
C ALA A 327 20.91 19.62 -15.87
N ALA A 328 20.95 18.53 -15.10
CA ALA A 328 20.07 17.37 -15.31
C ALA A 328 18.59 17.72 -15.02
N ILE A 329 18.33 18.50 -13.96
CA ILE A 329 17.02 19.08 -13.67
C ILE A 329 16.55 19.94 -14.85
N ALA A 330 17.38 20.88 -15.32
CA ALA A 330 17.04 21.76 -16.45
C ALA A 330 16.81 21.02 -17.79
N ASN A 331 17.29 19.78 -17.92
CA ASN A 331 17.13 18.92 -19.10
C ASN A 331 16.07 17.82 -18.93
N ASN A 332 15.27 17.83 -17.85
CA ASN A 332 14.33 16.77 -17.50
C ASN A 332 14.96 15.37 -17.58
N MET A 333 16.07 15.21 -16.85
CA MET A 333 16.89 14.00 -16.81
C MET A 333 17.16 13.60 -15.36
N TYR A 334 17.19 12.30 -15.06
CA TYR A 334 17.60 11.84 -13.73
C TYR A 334 19.11 12.02 -13.54
N VAL A 335 19.53 12.22 -12.30
CA VAL A 335 20.94 12.37 -11.92
C VAL A 335 21.25 11.54 -10.68
N ILE A 336 22.25 10.68 -10.79
CA ILE A 336 22.87 10.03 -9.63
C ILE A 336 23.94 10.97 -9.08
N VAL A 337 23.78 11.34 -7.82
CA VAL A 337 24.77 12.01 -6.99
C VAL A 337 25.55 10.92 -6.27
N ASP A 338 26.76 10.65 -6.75
CA ASP A 338 27.58 9.51 -6.35
C ASP A 338 28.75 9.92 -5.45
N TRP A 339 28.84 9.29 -4.28
CA TRP A 339 29.95 9.41 -3.34
C TRP A 339 31.05 8.41 -3.74
N HIS A 340 31.87 8.84 -4.69
CA HIS A 340 32.76 7.97 -5.45
C HIS A 340 34.08 7.71 -4.69
N THR A 341 34.11 6.57 -4.00
CA THR A 341 35.22 6.11 -3.15
C THR A 341 35.17 4.59 -2.94
N HIS A 342 36.30 4.03 -2.45
CA HIS A 342 36.45 2.67 -1.95
C HIS A 342 36.42 2.55 -0.41
N HIS A 343 36.32 3.68 0.31
CA HIS A 343 36.51 3.78 1.76
C HIS A 343 35.51 4.76 2.40
N ALA A 344 34.21 4.64 2.07
CA ALA A 344 33.21 5.57 2.58
C ALA A 344 32.99 5.46 4.09
N GLU A 345 33.20 4.27 4.69
CA GLU A 345 33.06 4.03 6.13
C GLU A 345 33.99 4.90 6.98
N ASP A 346 35.23 5.09 6.54
CA ASP A 346 36.24 5.92 7.22
C ASP A 346 35.84 7.40 7.21
N ASN A 347 35.05 7.81 6.21
CA ASN A 347 34.66 9.19 5.95
C ASN A 347 33.17 9.47 6.22
N LYS A 348 32.50 8.60 7.00
CA LYS A 348 31.04 8.64 7.26
C LYS A 348 30.51 10.02 7.70
N ALA A 349 31.25 10.76 8.52
CA ALA A 349 30.83 12.10 8.95
C ALA A 349 30.80 13.12 7.80
N ALA A 350 31.74 13.03 6.85
CA ALA A 350 31.78 13.88 5.66
C ALA A 350 30.70 13.47 4.65
N ALA A 351 30.44 12.17 4.49
CA ALA A 351 29.34 11.65 3.67
C ALA A 351 27.98 12.15 4.18
N ILE A 352 27.73 12.03 5.49
CA ILE A 352 26.52 12.57 6.14
C ILE A 352 26.40 14.09 5.89
N ALA A 353 27.46 14.86 6.12
CA ALA A 353 27.42 16.32 5.91
C ALA A 353 27.10 16.70 4.45
N PHE A 354 27.74 16.03 3.49
CA PHE A 354 27.49 16.22 2.06
C PHE A 354 26.06 15.83 1.65
N PHE A 355 25.60 14.63 2.01
CA PHE A 355 24.27 14.16 1.61
C PHE A 355 23.14 14.95 2.27
N LYS A 356 23.32 15.45 3.50
CA LYS A 356 22.37 16.40 4.09
C LYS A 356 22.30 17.72 3.32
N GLU A 357 23.42 18.23 2.80
CA GLU A 357 23.43 19.41 1.95
C GLU A 357 22.74 19.15 0.60
N MET A 358 23.00 17.99 -0.03
CA MET A 358 22.34 17.59 -1.28
C MET A 358 20.83 17.40 -1.10
N ALA A 359 20.40 16.73 -0.04
CA ALA A 359 18.98 16.58 0.32
C ALA A 359 18.31 17.93 0.61
N THR A 360 19.00 18.83 1.35
CA THR A 360 18.47 20.17 1.64
C THR A 360 18.31 21.02 0.38
N LYS A 361 19.25 20.94 -0.58
CA LYS A 361 19.21 21.72 -1.82
C LYS A 361 18.27 21.13 -2.87
N TYR A 362 18.15 19.80 -2.94
CA TYR A 362 17.55 19.12 -4.09
C TYR A 362 16.49 18.06 -3.78
N GLY A 363 16.21 17.72 -2.52
CA GLY A 363 15.29 16.61 -2.21
C GLY A 363 13.84 16.80 -2.66
N SER A 364 13.46 18.04 -3.03
CA SER A 364 12.17 18.34 -3.66
C SER A 364 12.12 18.06 -5.18
N TYR A 365 13.20 17.55 -5.79
CA TYR A 365 13.27 17.23 -7.21
C TYR A 365 13.41 15.72 -7.45
N ASN A 366 12.35 15.10 -7.97
CA ASN A 366 12.28 13.70 -8.44
C ASN A 366 13.45 13.25 -9.36
N ASN A 367 14.19 14.21 -9.92
CA ASN A 367 15.37 13.99 -10.73
C ASN A 367 16.53 13.33 -9.95
N VAL A 368 16.62 13.52 -8.64
CA VAL A 368 17.81 13.15 -7.86
C VAL A 368 17.75 11.72 -7.33
N ILE A 369 18.89 11.05 -7.43
CA ILE A 369 19.16 9.72 -6.89
C ILE A 369 20.45 9.82 -6.07
N TYR A 370 20.47 9.26 -4.85
CA TYR A 370 21.66 9.27 -4.00
C TYR A 370 22.37 7.92 -4.05
N GLU A 371 23.61 7.88 -4.56
CA GLU A 371 24.47 6.70 -4.45
C GLU A 371 25.46 6.93 -3.33
N ILE A 372 25.16 6.35 -2.16
CA ILE A 372 25.84 6.72 -0.90
C ILE A 372 27.19 6.03 -0.70
N TYR A 373 27.53 5.07 -1.55
CA TYR A 373 28.80 4.35 -1.57
C TYR A 373 28.95 3.67 -2.94
N ASN A 374 29.89 4.14 -3.76
CA ASN A 374 30.25 3.59 -5.08
C ASN A 374 30.71 2.11 -5.02
N GLU A 375 31.94 1.85 -4.55
CA GLU A 375 32.58 0.54 -4.64
C GLU A 375 33.25 0.13 -3.33
N PRO A 376 32.48 -0.37 -2.35
CA PRO A 376 33.03 -1.01 -1.16
C PRO A 376 33.98 -2.14 -1.55
N LEU A 377 35.14 -2.22 -0.90
CA LEU A 377 36.07 -3.34 -1.08
C LEU A 377 35.50 -4.63 -0.45
N GLN A 378 36.38 -5.59 -0.14
CA GLN A 378 36.03 -6.88 0.47
C GLN A 378 35.73 -6.74 1.98
N VAL A 379 34.93 -5.74 2.34
CA VAL A 379 34.52 -5.38 3.70
C VAL A 379 33.15 -5.97 4.05
N SER A 380 32.88 -6.15 5.34
CA SER A 380 31.67 -6.87 5.78
C SER A 380 30.39 -6.10 5.45
N TRP A 381 29.43 -6.75 4.78
CA TRP A 381 28.10 -6.21 4.55
C TRP A 381 27.43 -5.81 5.87
N SER A 382 27.19 -6.77 6.76
CA SER A 382 26.46 -6.54 8.02
C SER A 382 27.28 -5.80 9.08
N GLY A 383 28.62 -5.84 9.00
CA GLY A 383 29.52 -5.21 9.98
C GLY A 383 30.02 -3.80 9.61
N VAL A 384 30.03 -3.43 8.33
CA VAL A 384 30.58 -2.16 7.83
C VAL A 384 29.59 -1.43 6.93
N ILE A 385 29.23 -2.02 5.78
CA ILE A 385 28.48 -1.32 4.73
C ILE A 385 27.05 -1.01 5.17
N LYS A 386 26.32 -2.00 5.72
CA LYS A 386 24.94 -1.84 6.20
C LYS A 386 24.83 -0.88 7.40
N PRO A 387 25.71 -0.93 8.43
CA PRO A 387 25.75 0.09 9.47
C PRO A 387 26.04 1.50 8.94
N TYR A 388 27.02 1.66 8.03
CA TYR A 388 27.28 2.93 7.35
C TYR A 388 26.05 3.43 6.59
N ALA A 389 25.43 2.55 5.79
CA ALA A 389 24.29 2.88 4.97
C ALA A 389 23.08 3.30 5.81
N ASN A 390 22.77 2.56 6.89
CA ASN A 390 21.68 2.94 7.81
C ASN A 390 21.90 4.33 8.42
N ASP A 391 23.13 4.66 8.84
CA ASP A 391 23.45 6.00 9.36
C ASP A 391 23.27 7.09 8.28
N VAL A 392 23.79 6.90 7.07
CA VAL A 392 23.66 7.91 5.99
C VAL A 392 22.20 8.04 5.51
N ILE A 393 21.49 6.92 5.34
CA ILE A 393 20.08 6.90 4.94
C ILE A 393 19.21 7.60 5.99
N ARG A 394 19.44 7.41 7.29
CA ARG A 394 18.71 8.12 8.35
C ARG A 394 18.81 9.64 8.15
N GLU A 395 20.01 10.14 7.87
CA GLU A 395 20.29 11.57 7.76
C GLU A 395 19.78 12.16 6.44
N ILE A 396 19.71 11.38 5.36
CA ILE A 396 18.99 11.74 4.12
C ILE A 396 17.48 11.77 4.38
N ARG A 397 16.91 10.68 4.91
CA ARG A 397 15.46 10.51 5.16
C ARG A 397 14.87 11.46 6.19
N ALA A 398 15.71 12.12 6.99
CA ALA A 398 15.31 13.23 7.84
C ALA A 398 15.02 14.55 7.08
N ILE A 399 15.33 14.61 5.77
CA ILE A 399 15.22 15.80 4.91
C ILE A 399 14.48 15.47 3.61
N ASP A 400 14.87 14.37 2.96
CA ASP A 400 14.31 13.82 1.72
C ASP A 400 13.64 12.46 2.01
N PRO A 401 12.31 12.41 2.14
CA PRO A 401 11.63 11.21 2.58
C PRO A 401 11.50 10.13 1.49
N ASP A 402 11.59 10.49 0.21
CA ASP A 402 11.05 9.68 -0.88
C ASP A 402 11.87 9.57 -2.18
N ASN A 403 12.94 10.34 -2.44
CA ASN A 403 13.82 10.06 -3.59
C ASN A 403 14.60 8.74 -3.42
N LEU A 404 15.01 8.15 -4.53
CA LEU A 404 15.71 6.85 -4.55
C LEU A 404 17.10 6.96 -3.92
N ILE A 405 17.40 6.03 -3.00
CA ILE A 405 18.77 5.83 -2.49
C ILE A 405 19.30 4.49 -3.01
N ILE A 406 20.54 4.49 -3.49
CA ILE A 406 21.29 3.33 -3.98
C ILE A 406 22.46 3.07 -3.02
N VAL A 407 22.62 1.80 -2.62
CA VAL A 407 23.65 1.36 -1.67
C VAL A 407 24.65 0.43 -2.35
N GLY A 408 25.94 0.73 -2.22
CA GLY A 408 27.04 -0.14 -2.65
C GLY A 408 27.02 -1.50 -1.95
N THR A 409 27.60 -2.52 -2.59
CA THR A 409 27.68 -3.88 -2.04
C THR A 409 29.13 -4.37 -1.98
N PRO A 410 29.47 -5.45 -1.25
CA PRO A 410 30.87 -5.85 -1.11
C PRO A 410 31.55 -6.20 -2.45
N THR A 411 32.88 -6.13 -2.45
CA THR A 411 33.75 -6.57 -3.56
C THR A 411 33.50 -5.76 -4.84
N TRP A 412 33.69 -4.43 -4.76
CA TRP A 412 33.43 -3.46 -5.83
C TRP A 412 31.97 -3.55 -6.33
N SER A 413 31.02 -3.54 -5.39
CA SER A 413 29.60 -3.66 -5.70
C SER A 413 29.26 -4.87 -6.57
N GLN A 414 29.81 -6.05 -6.25
CA GLN A 414 29.52 -7.32 -6.94
C GLN A 414 28.71 -8.31 -6.09
N ASP A 415 28.82 -8.24 -4.76
CA ASP A 415 28.19 -9.16 -3.83
C ASP A 415 26.75 -8.75 -3.45
N VAL A 416 25.96 -8.35 -4.44
CA VAL A 416 24.53 -8.02 -4.29
C VAL A 416 23.72 -9.18 -3.70
N ASP A 417 24.14 -10.41 -3.93
CA ASP A 417 23.50 -11.60 -3.39
C ASP A 417 23.77 -11.77 -1.87
N VAL A 418 24.92 -11.28 -1.38
CA VAL A 418 25.20 -11.18 0.06
C VAL A 418 24.33 -10.11 0.70
N ALA A 419 24.23 -8.92 0.08
CA ALA A 419 23.35 -7.85 0.57
C ALA A 419 21.88 -8.30 0.61
N ALA A 420 21.43 -9.08 -0.39
CA ALA A 420 20.08 -9.64 -0.46
C ALA A 420 19.77 -10.71 0.60
N ASN A 421 20.77 -11.27 1.29
CA ASN A 421 20.54 -12.19 2.41
C ASN A 421 20.26 -11.46 3.74
N ASP A 422 20.69 -10.19 3.84
CA ASP A 422 20.52 -9.34 5.02
C ASP A 422 20.16 -7.89 4.58
N PRO A 423 19.02 -7.68 3.89
CA PRO A 423 18.68 -6.38 3.31
C PRO A 423 18.46 -5.29 4.37
N ILE A 424 18.66 -4.04 3.97
CA ILE A 424 18.20 -2.86 4.72
C ILE A 424 16.67 -2.83 4.67
N THR A 425 16.03 -3.03 5.83
CA THR A 425 14.58 -3.03 6.01
C THR A 425 14.07 -1.87 6.88
N ALA A 426 14.98 -1.13 7.52
CA ALA A 426 14.65 0.04 8.36
C ALA A 426 14.20 1.27 7.56
N TYR A 427 14.40 1.26 6.23
CA TYR A 427 14.14 2.39 5.34
C TYR A 427 13.54 1.90 4.02
N SER A 428 12.63 2.70 3.46
CA SER A 428 11.97 2.44 2.18
C SER A 428 12.63 3.19 1.02
N ASN A 429 12.27 2.78 -0.20
CA ASN A 429 12.82 3.25 -1.46
C ASN A 429 14.35 3.15 -1.55
N ILE A 430 14.86 1.96 -1.24
CA ILE A 430 16.28 1.60 -1.27
C ILE A 430 16.54 0.56 -2.37
N ALA A 431 17.46 0.86 -3.28
CA ALA A 431 18.03 -0.08 -4.23
C ALA A 431 19.51 -0.35 -3.91
N TYR A 432 20.08 -1.35 -4.57
CA TYR A 432 21.46 -1.80 -4.34
C TYR A 432 22.19 -1.79 -5.68
N THR A 433 23.43 -1.29 -5.70
CA THR A 433 24.21 -1.28 -6.95
C THR A 433 24.96 -2.58 -7.20
N LEU A 434 25.02 -2.91 -8.49
CA LEU A 434 25.81 -3.98 -9.10
C LEU A 434 26.71 -3.37 -10.15
N HIS A 435 28.03 -3.56 -10.07
CA HIS A 435 28.97 -3.11 -11.11
C HIS A 435 29.50 -4.27 -11.94
N PHE A 436 29.70 -4.05 -13.25
CA PHE A 436 30.31 -5.05 -14.12
C PHE A 436 31.14 -4.44 -15.26
N TYR A 437 32.19 -5.16 -15.68
CA TYR A 437 32.99 -4.82 -16.86
C TYR A 437 33.00 -6.03 -17.79
N ALA A 438 32.40 -5.91 -18.98
CA ALA A 438 31.99 -7.06 -19.80
C ALA A 438 33.14 -7.96 -20.29
N GLY A 439 34.36 -7.44 -20.42
CA GLY A 439 35.54 -8.25 -20.72
C GLY A 439 35.94 -9.21 -19.59
N THR A 440 35.54 -8.92 -18.34
CA THR A 440 35.93 -9.65 -17.14
C THR A 440 34.76 -10.34 -16.44
N HIS A 441 33.65 -9.63 -16.24
CA HIS A 441 32.48 -10.10 -15.47
C HIS A 441 31.39 -10.62 -16.42
N LYS A 442 31.03 -11.89 -16.26
CA LYS A 442 30.19 -12.65 -17.21
C LYS A 442 29.00 -13.29 -16.48
N GLN A 443 28.50 -14.42 -16.99
CA GLN A 443 27.27 -15.06 -16.50
C GLN A 443 27.19 -15.23 -14.98
N SER A 444 28.28 -15.63 -14.30
CA SER A 444 28.30 -15.83 -12.85
C SER A 444 27.89 -14.61 -12.02
N LEU A 445 28.12 -13.39 -12.53
CA LEU A 445 27.70 -12.17 -11.86
C LEU A 445 26.25 -11.78 -12.20
N ARG A 446 25.75 -12.15 -13.40
CA ARG A 446 24.30 -12.13 -13.68
C ARG A 446 23.54 -13.14 -12.81
N ASP A 447 24.14 -14.29 -12.50
CA ASP A 447 23.54 -15.28 -11.60
C ASP A 447 23.42 -14.75 -10.17
N LYS A 448 24.43 -14.00 -9.67
CA LYS A 448 24.33 -13.23 -8.41
C LYS A 448 23.22 -12.18 -8.47
N ALA A 449 23.15 -11.40 -9.55
CA ALA A 449 22.09 -10.40 -9.74
C ALA A 449 20.68 -11.03 -9.73
N GLN A 450 20.52 -12.17 -10.39
CA GLN A 450 19.27 -12.94 -10.43
C GLN A 450 18.93 -13.53 -9.05
N ALA A 451 19.91 -14.03 -8.30
CA ALA A 451 19.74 -14.51 -6.93
C ALA A 451 19.37 -13.38 -5.95
N ALA A 452 19.96 -12.20 -6.12
CA ALA A 452 19.62 -11.03 -5.33
C ALA A 452 18.18 -10.56 -5.58
N MET A 453 17.80 -10.43 -6.85
CA MET A 453 16.42 -10.08 -7.23
C MET A 453 15.41 -11.15 -6.80
N SER A 454 15.75 -12.44 -6.81
CA SER A 454 14.83 -13.50 -6.35
C SER A 454 14.60 -13.50 -4.83
N ARG A 455 15.52 -12.90 -4.06
CA ARG A 455 15.37 -12.61 -2.63
C ARG A 455 14.65 -11.28 -2.34
N GLY A 456 14.25 -10.55 -3.39
CA GLY A 456 13.33 -9.41 -3.30
C GLY A 456 13.96 -8.02 -3.36
N ILE A 457 15.29 -7.88 -3.36
CA ILE A 457 15.92 -6.54 -3.44
C ILE A 457 15.90 -5.98 -4.86
N ALA A 458 15.74 -4.65 -4.99
CA ALA A 458 15.83 -3.94 -6.26
C ALA A 458 17.28 -3.59 -6.60
N LEU A 459 17.65 -3.79 -7.86
CA LEU A 459 18.99 -3.48 -8.39
C LEU A 459 18.96 -2.26 -9.32
N PHE A 460 20.08 -1.53 -9.35
CA PHE A 460 20.36 -0.43 -10.27
C PHE A 460 21.86 -0.49 -10.61
N VAL A 461 22.25 -0.62 -11.88
CA VAL A 461 23.68 -0.69 -12.27
C VAL A 461 24.22 0.74 -12.42
N THR A 462 24.72 1.32 -11.32
CA THR A 462 25.24 2.70 -11.38
C THR A 462 26.54 2.79 -12.18
N GLU A 463 27.31 1.70 -12.29
CA GLU A 463 28.48 1.62 -13.16
C GLU A 463 28.58 0.32 -13.98
N TRP A 464 28.90 0.45 -15.28
CA TRP A 464 29.39 -0.68 -16.07
C TRP A 464 30.30 -0.28 -17.23
N GLY A 465 31.25 -1.14 -17.58
CA GLY A 465 32.15 -0.98 -18.73
C GLY A 465 31.99 -2.04 -19.82
N SER A 466 32.31 -1.68 -21.07
CA SER A 466 32.24 -2.58 -22.25
C SER A 466 33.54 -3.38 -22.50
N VAL A 467 34.58 -3.13 -21.70
CA VAL A 467 35.94 -3.68 -21.78
C VAL A 467 36.28 -4.45 -20.49
N ASN A 468 37.56 -4.73 -20.19
CA ASN A 468 37.96 -5.38 -18.94
C ASN A 468 37.84 -4.45 -17.72
N ALA A 469 37.83 -5.03 -16.51
CA ALA A 469 37.75 -4.31 -15.24
C ALA A 469 38.97 -3.41 -14.90
N ASP A 470 40.03 -3.44 -15.69
CA ASP A 470 41.17 -2.51 -15.62
C ASP A 470 40.98 -1.26 -16.51
N GLY A 471 39.78 -1.05 -17.05
CA GLY A 471 39.44 0.01 -18.00
C GLY A 471 40.03 -0.18 -19.40
N ASN A 472 40.63 -1.33 -19.70
CA ASN A 472 41.40 -1.57 -20.92
C ASN A 472 41.00 -2.85 -21.66
N GLY A 473 41.65 -3.10 -22.78
CA GLY A 473 41.27 -4.14 -23.74
C GLY A 473 40.29 -3.66 -24.81
N ALA A 474 39.82 -4.60 -25.64
CA ALA A 474 38.83 -4.34 -26.67
C ALA A 474 37.40 -4.49 -26.13
N VAL A 475 36.42 -3.92 -26.84
CA VAL A 475 34.99 -4.05 -26.51
C VAL A 475 34.55 -5.50 -26.67
N ASP A 476 34.15 -6.15 -25.58
CA ASP A 476 33.45 -7.44 -25.64
C ASP A 476 31.99 -7.20 -26.02
N ALA A 477 31.75 -6.98 -27.31
CA ALA A 477 30.42 -6.66 -27.83
C ALA A 477 29.41 -7.81 -27.61
N ALA A 478 29.86 -9.06 -27.48
CA ALA A 478 28.98 -10.19 -27.24
C ALA A 478 28.49 -10.19 -25.78
N GLU A 479 29.41 -10.10 -24.82
CA GLU A 479 29.08 -10.07 -23.40
C GLU A 479 28.38 -8.76 -23.01
N THR A 480 28.76 -7.62 -23.60
CA THR A 480 28.09 -6.34 -23.34
C THR A 480 26.62 -6.39 -23.79
N ASN A 481 26.33 -6.99 -24.95
CA ASN A 481 24.93 -7.22 -25.36
C ASN A 481 24.21 -8.22 -24.44
N ALA A 482 24.87 -9.29 -23.98
CA ALA A 482 24.28 -10.23 -23.03
C ALA A 482 23.91 -9.55 -21.70
N TRP A 483 24.75 -8.65 -21.20
CA TRP A 483 24.45 -7.79 -20.05
C TRP A 483 23.29 -6.83 -20.33
N LEU A 484 23.36 -6.01 -21.38
CA LEU A 484 22.30 -5.03 -21.69
C LEU A 484 20.93 -5.69 -21.88
N ASN A 485 20.89 -6.86 -22.53
CA ASN A 485 19.67 -7.67 -22.64
C ASN A 485 19.18 -8.17 -21.27
N PHE A 486 20.08 -8.64 -20.40
CA PHE A 486 19.73 -9.04 -19.04
C PHE A 486 19.18 -7.88 -18.19
N LEU A 487 19.78 -6.70 -18.27
CA LEU A 487 19.32 -5.50 -17.54
C LEU A 487 17.93 -5.08 -18.02
N LYS A 488 17.75 -4.94 -19.33
CA LYS A 488 16.48 -4.56 -19.97
C LYS A 488 15.36 -5.57 -19.69
N ALA A 489 15.64 -6.87 -19.81
CA ALA A 489 14.68 -7.93 -19.48
C ALA A 489 14.29 -7.92 -17.99
N ASN A 490 15.17 -7.46 -17.10
CA ASN A 490 14.90 -7.32 -15.67
C ASN A 490 14.46 -5.90 -15.25
N GLY A 491 14.27 -4.95 -16.16
CA GLY A 491 13.86 -3.59 -15.83
C GLY A 491 14.91 -2.76 -15.07
N ILE A 492 16.17 -3.18 -15.09
CA ILE A 492 17.27 -2.59 -14.32
C ILE A 492 17.80 -1.35 -15.06
N SER A 493 17.73 -0.20 -14.38
CA SER A 493 18.32 1.06 -14.87
C SER A 493 19.84 1.03 -14.76
N HIS A 494 20.55 1.70 -15.68
CA HIS A 494 22.01 1.63 -15.76
C HIS A 494 22.74 2.89 -16.28
N ALA A 495 23.96 3.13 -15.80
CA ALA A 495 24.88 4.14 -16.34
C ALA A 495 26.25 3.53 -16.73
N ASN A 496 26.77 3.90 -17.90
CA ASN A 496 28.05 3.38 -18.41
C ASN A 496 29.26 4.22 -17.95
N TRP A 497 30.36 3.55 -17.60
CA TRP A 497 31.68 4.15 -17.44
C TRP A 497 32.46 4.16 -18.77
N SER A 498 32.96 5.31 -19.26
CA SER A 498 32.68 6.68 -18.77
C SER A 498 32.81 7.74 -19.85
N LEU A 499 32.18 8.89 -19.63
CA LEU A 499 32.43 10.09 -20.42
C LEU A 499 33.76 10.73 -20.01
N ASN A 500 34.82 10.39 -20.74
CA ASN A 500 36.14 11.00 -20.67
C ASN A 500 36.85 10.84 -22.03
N ASP A 501 37.97 11.56 -22.23
CA ASP A 501 38.88 11.46 -23.37
C ASP A 501 40.26 10.90 -22.99
N LYS A 502 40.37 10.22 -21.85
CA LYS A 502 41.59 9.52 -21.42
C LYS A 502 41.91 8.39 -22.42
N ALA A 503 43.20 8.16 -22.65
CA ALA A 503 43.68 7.13 -23.57
C ALA A 503 43.59 5.71 -22.94
N GLU A 504 42.38 5.17 -22.87
CA GLU A 504 42.03 3.86 -22.31
C GLU A 504 40.85 3.23 -23.08
N GLY A 505 40.50 1.97 -22.78
CA GLY A 505 39.41 1.25 -23.45
C GLY A 505 38.00 1.67 -23.00
N SER A 506 37.82 2.03 -21.72
CA SER A 506 36.54 2.42 -21.13
C SER A 506 36.05 3.81 -21.53
N SER A 507 36.97 4.75 -21.74
CA SER A 507 36.64 6.14 -22.08
C SER A 507 35.85 6.24 -23.38
N ALA A 508 34.75 6.98 -23.36
CA ALA A 508 33.84 7.11 -24.49
C ALA A 508 34.40 7.97 -25.63
N LEU A 509 35.34 8.88 -25.35
CA LEU A 509 35.85 9.87 -26.30
C LEU A 509 37.34 9.66 -26.61
N THR A 510 37.78 10.11 -27.78
CA THR A 510 39.21 10.14 -28.15
C THR A 510 39.92 11.37 -27.55
N PRO A 511 41.20 11.26 -27.12
CA PRO A 511 41.96 12.38 -26.56
C PRO A 511 41.84 13.70 -27.33
N GLY A 512 41.50 14.79 -26.62
CA GLY A 512 41.27 16.12 -27.20
C GLY A 512 39.81 16.40 -27.60
N ALA A 513 38.87 15.55 -27.22
CA ALA A 513 37.45 15.77 -27.49
C ALA A 513 36.88 16.94 -26.66
N SER A 514 36.06 17.77 -27.32
CA SER A 514 35.40 18.97 -26.76
C SER A 514 34.79 18.72 -25.38
N ALA A 515 35.11 19.56 -24.39
CA ALA A 515 34.52 19.49 -23.05
C ALA A 515 32.99 19.73 -23.03
N ASN A 516 32.45 20.40 -24.05
CA ASN A 516 31.09 20.97 -24.06
C ASN A 516 30.09 20.15 -24.90
N GLY A 517 30.41 18.89 -25.25
CA GLY A 517 29.65 18.14 -26.24
C GLY A 517 30.05 18.50 -27.68
N GLY A 518 29.19 18.14 -28.64
CA GLY A 518 29.43 18.33 -30.08
C GLY A 518 30.29 17.23 -30.73
N TRP A 519 30.40 16.06 -30.10
CA TRP A 519 31.29 14.99 -30.55
C TRP A 519 30.84 14.35 -31.86
N SER A 520 31.70 14.42 -32.87
CA SER A 520 31.56 13.65 -34.10
C SER A 520 31.85 12.16 -33.87
N SER A 521 31.42 11.29 -34.79
CA SER A 521 31.72 9.85 -34.72
C SER A 521 33.21 9.54 -34.70
N ALA A 522 34.05 10.38 -35.31
CA ALA A 522 35.51 10.26 -35.27
C ALA A 522 36.14 10.64 -33.91
N GLN A 523 35.36 11.24 -33.01
CA GLN A 523 35.77 11.58 -31.64
C GLN A 523 35.24 10.59 -30.59
N LEU A 524 34.53 9.54 -31.02
CA LEU A 524 34.09 8.44 -30.16
C LEU A 524 35.07 7.28 -30.24
N THR A 525 35.34 6.62 -29.12
CA THR A 525 36.06 5.34 -29.12
C THR A 525 35.16 4.21 -29.62
N ALA A 526 35.70 2.99 -29.73
CA ALA A 526 34.88 1.80 -29.95
C ALA A 526 33.84 1.62 -28.82
N SER A 527 34.21 1.88 -27.56
CA SER A 527 33.29 1.87 -26.42
C SER A 527 32.23 2.95 -26.58
N GLY A 528 32.62 4.22 -26.75
CA GLY A 528 31.66 5.33 -26.89
C GLY A 528 30.69 5.17 -28.07
N SER A 529 31.16 4.65 -29.20
CA SER A 529 30.32 4.34 -30.37
C SER A 529 29.29 3.26 -30.08
N PHE A 530 29.69 2.19 -29.38
CA PHE A 530 28.79 1.12 -28.95
C PHE A 530 27.76 1.64 -27.94
N VAL A 531 28.22 2.32 -26.88
CA VAL A 531 27.40 2.78 -25.77
C VAL A 531 26.40 3.86 -26.21
N ARG A 532 26.80 4.81 -27.06
CA ARG A 532 25.87 5.79 -27.64
C ARG A 532 24.69 5.10 -28.33
N ASN A 533 24.97 4.08 -29.13
CA ASN A 533 23.93 3.31 -29.82
C ASN A 533 23.05 2.52 -28.84
N ALA A 534 23.64 1.91 -27.81
CA ALA A 534 22.90 1.22 -26.76
C ALA A 534 21.94 2.13 -25.99
N ILE A 535 22.38 3.32 -25.57
CA ILE A 535 21.54 4.29 -24.84
C ILE A 535 20.40 4.81 -25.72
N ILE A 536 20.69 5.16 -26.98
CA ILE A 536 19.66 5.57 -27.96
C ILE A 536 18.60 4.47 -28.12
N THR A 537 19.02 3.21 -28.31
CA THR A 537 18.11 2.07 -28.51
C THR A 537 17.35 1.67 -27.24
N ASN A 538 17.93 1.82 -26.05
CA ASN A 538 17.20 1.60 -24.80
C ASN A 538 16.11 2.66 -24.60
N ASN A 539 16.44 3.92 -24.83
CA ASN A 539 15.55 5.06 -24.58
C ASN A 539 14.60 5.37 -25.77
N GLY A 540 14.34 4.38 -26.63
CA GLY A 540 13.32 4.43 -27.68
C GLY A 540 13.67 5.27 -28.92
N GLY A 541 14.92 5.69 -29.09
CA GLY A 541 15.38 6.43 -30.27
C GLY A 541 15.66 5.53 -31.48
N THR A 542 15.28 5.99 -32.67
CA THR A 542 15.65 5.34 -33.94
C THR A 542 17.00 5.84 -34.43
N ASN A 543 17.89 4.91 -34.78
CA ASN A 543 19.29 5.23 -35.07
C ASN A 543 19.49 5.49 -36.58
N THR A 544 19.48 6.76 -36.99
CA THR A 544 19.61 7.17 -38.40
C THR A 544 21.07 7.26 -38.85
N SER A 545 21.75 6.11 -38.97
CA SER A 545 23.10 6.01 -39.54
C SER A 545 23.29 4.74 -40.37
N SER A 546 23.39 4.94 -41.69
CA SER A 546 23.94 4.10 -42.76
C SER A 546 24.22 2.61 -42.51
N SER A 547 23.55 1.77 -43.28
CA SER A 547 23.83 0.34 -43.41
C SER A 547 25.19 0.07 -44.08
N VAL A 548 25.91 -0.94 -43.57
CA VAL A 548 26.84 -1.77 -44.35
C VAL A 548 26.38 -3.21 -44.19
N ALA A 549 25.92 -3.82 -45.29
CA ALA A 549 25.46 -5.20 -45.30
C ALA A 549 26.57 -6.13 -45.78
N THR A 550 26.80 -7.23 -45.06
CA THR A 550 27.63 -8.35 -45.52
C THR A 550 26.87 -9.64 -45.29
N SER A 551 26.63 -10.41 -46.36
CA SER A 551 25.79 -11.60 -46.34
C SER A 551 26.59 -12.90 -46.32
N THR A 552 26.27 -13.79 -45.38
CA THR A 552 26.53 -15.23 -45.51
C THR A 552 25.40 -16.00 -44.83
N SER A 553 24.89 -17.04 -45.50
CA SER A 553 23.74 -17.82 -45.08
C SER A 553 24.12 -19.17 -44.48
N SER A 554 23.55 -19.52 -43.34
CA SER A 554 23.30 -20.91 -42.95
C SER A 554 22.14 -20.97 -41.94
N SER A 555 21.19 -21.87 -42.16
CA SER A 555 19.95 -21.95 -41.39
C SER A 555 20.07 -22.84 -40.16
N VAL A 556 19.86 -22.27 -38.97
CA VAL A 556 19.48 -23.02 -37.76
C VAL A 556 18.32 -22.28 -37.08
N SER A 557 17.25 -23.00 -36.78
CA SER A 557 15.98 -22.42 -36.29
C SER A 557 16.03 -22.05 -34.80
N SER A 558 16.67 -20.93 -34.46
CA SER A 558 16.59 -20.36 -33.11
C SER A 558 15.19 -19.77 -32.86
N VAL A 559 14.41 -20.40 -31.98
CA VAL A 559 13.09 -19.89 -31.56
C VAL A 559 13.27 -18.56 -30.83
N ASN A 560 12.53 -17.53 -31.26
CA ASN A 560 12.64 -16.19 -30.72
C ASN A 560 12.10 -16.10 -29.27
N THR A 561 12.79 -15.38 -28.39
CA THR A 561 12.55 -15.42 -26.92
C THR A 561 12.01 -14.10 -26.33
N ASP A 562 11.27 -13.32 -27.12
CA ASP A 562 10.53 -12.15 -26.62
C ASP A 562 9.15 -12.55 -26.04
N PRO A 563 8.62 -11.80 -25.05
CA PRO A 563 7.23 -11.92 -24.62
C PRO A 563 6.28 -11.53 -25.77
N SER A 564 5.21 -12.30 -25.96
CA SER A 564 4.31 -12.10 -27.09
C SER A 564 3.38 -10.90 -26.85
N THR A 565 3.64 -9.81 -27.59
CA THR A 565 2.66 -8.73 -27.74
C THR A 565 1.53 -9.23 -28.64
N ILE A 566 0.34 -9.37 -28.06
CA ILE A 566 -0.89 -9.76 -28.77
C ILE A 566 -1.55 -8.48 -29.28
N ALA A 567 -1.61 -8.33 -30.61
CA ALA A 567 -2.27 -7.20 -31.26
C ALA A 567 -3.76 -7.09 -30.89
N PRO A 568 -4.34 -5.88 -30.82
CA PRO A 568 -5.72 -5.68 -30.39
C PRO A 568 -6.77 -6.17 -31.40
N ASP A 569 -6.39 -6.53 -32.63
CA ASP A 569 -7.24 -7.20 -33.61
C ASP A 569 -7.23 -8.74 -33.50
N ASN A 570 -6.54 -9.30 -32.51
CA ASN A 570 -6.50 -10.75 -32.29
C ASN A 570 -7.91 -11.32 -32.01
N ALA A 571 -8.32 -12.32 -32.79
CA ALA A 571 -9.66 -12.90 -32.75
C ALA A 571 -10.08 -13.55 -31.42
N LYS A 572 -9.17 -13.75 -30.46
CA LYS A 572 -9.48 -14.22 -29.10
C LYS A 572 -9.78 -13.08 -28.10
N ILE A 573 -9.59 -11.83 -28.51
CA ILE A 573 -10.03 -10.64 -27.76
C ILE A 573 -11.42 -10.26 -28.26
N ARG A 574 -12.39 -10.19 -27.36
CA ARG A 574 -13.79 -9.85 -27.66
C ARG A 574 -14.09 -8.42 -27.25
N TYR A 575 -14.63 -7.66 -28.19
CA TYR A 575 -15.15 -6.31 -27.95
C TYR A 575 -16.68 -6.32 -27.89
N ASN A 576 -17.25 -5.80 -26.80
CA ASN A 576 -18.66 -5.44 -26.75
C ASN A 576 -18.82 -3.93 -26.49
N GLY A 577 -19.16 -3.22 -27.56
CA GLY A 577 -19.21 -1.76 -27.64
C GLY A 577 -19.12 -1.36 -29.12
N ARG A 578 -19.08 -0.07 -29.42
CA ARG A 578 -18.68 0.40 -30.76
C ARG A 578 -17.21 0.78 -30.69
N VAL A 579 -16.40 0.05 -31.45
CA VAL A 579 -14.93 0.09 -31.37
C VAL A 579 -14.36 0.07 -32.79
N ASN A 580 -13.43 0.97 -33.08
CA ASN A 580 -12.65 0.92 -34.31
C ASN A 580 -11.35 0.15 -34.04
N VAL A 581 -11.35 -1.14 -34.37
CA VAL A 581 -10.21 -2.05 -34.16
C VAL A 581 -9.30 -2.05 -35.39
N THR A 582 -7.99 -2.00 -35.14
CA THR A 582 -6.90 -2.05 -36.13
C THR A 582 -5.74 -2.88 -35.55
N PRO A 583 -4.75 -3.34 -36.35
CA PRO A 583 -3.61 -4.11 -35.84
C PRO A 583 -2.72 -3.39 -34.80
N THR A 584 -2.89 -2.08 -34.60
CA THR A 584 -2.09 -1.28 -33.66
C THR A 584 -2.90 -0.66 -32.52
N ALA A 585 -4.21 -0.47 -32.70
CA ALA A 585 -5.10 0.07 -31.67
C ALA A 585 -6.58 -0.28 -31.89
N ALA A 586 -7.29 -0.53 -30.80
CA ALA A 586 -8.74 -0.48 -30.69
C ALA A 586 -9.16 0.87 -30.07
N LEU A 587 -9.84 1.72 -30.83
CA LEU A 587 -10.27 3.08 -30.43
C LEU A 587 -11.76 3.10 -30.08
N TYR A 588 -12.12 3.71 -28.95
CA TYR A 588 -13.50 3.76 -28.43
C TYR A 588 -13.71 4.95 -27.47
N ASP A 589 -14.94 5.48 -27.39
CA ASP A 589 -15.32 6.52 -26.42
C ASP A 589 -16.66 6.28 -25.69
N TRP A 590 -17.57 5.48 -26.25
CA TRP A 590 -18.87 5.15 -25.66
C TRP A 590 -18.79 4.43 -24.30
N PRO A 591 -19.70 4.72 -23.34
CA PRO A 591 -19.75 4.11 -22.02
C PRO A 591 -20.06 2.61 -22.08
N ASN A 592 -19.63 1.86 -21.06
CA ASN A 592 -19.73 0.39 -21.00
C ASN A 592 -19.20 -0.28 -22.28
N THR A 593 -18.15 0.29 -22.89
CA THR A 593 -17.33 -0.46 -23.85
C THR A 593 -16.52 -1.48 -23.08
N GLN A 594 -16.64 -2.75 -23.50
CA GLN A 594 -16.09 -3.93 -22.82
C GLN A 594 -15.01 -4.57 -23.69
N ILE A 595 -13.90 -4.96 -23.07
CA ILE A 595 -12.81 -5.73 -23.67
C ILE A 595 -12.64 -6.99 -22.81
N GLU A 596 -12.91 -8.16 -23.40
CA GLU A 596 -12.92 -9.46 -22.73
C GLU A 596 -11.91 -10.40 -23.40
N PHE A 597 -11.15 -11.17 -22.61
CA PHE A 597 -10.32 -12.28 -23.10
C PHE A 597 -10.14 -13.35 -22.02
N LYS A 598 -9.79 -14.56 -22.45
CA LYS A 598 -9.43 -15.68 -21.54
C LYS A 598 -7.96 -16.04 -21.74
N THR A 599 -7.24 -16.40 -20.69
CA THR A 599 -5.83 -16.79 -20.78
C THR A 599 -5.47 -17.87 -19.75
N ASN A 600 -4.41 -18.63 -20.01
CA ASN A 600 -3.75 -19.50 -19.02
C ASN A 600 -2.47 -18.88 -18.44
N ALA A 601 -2.16 -17.62 -18.79
CA ALA A 601 -0.97 -16.94 -18.31
C ALA A 601 -1.14 -16.56 -16.83
N PRO A 602 -0.12 -16.69 -15.97
CA PRO A 602 -0.22 -16.31 -14.56
C PRO A 602 -0.23 -14.79 -14.31
N GLN A 603 0.08 -14.02 -15.35
CA GLN A 603 0.03 -12.58 -15.40
C GLN A 603 -0.24 -12.13 -16.85
N VAL A 604 -0.88 -10.99 -17.02
CA VAL A 604 -1.06 -10.31 -18.32
C VAL A 604 -0.83 -8.82 -18.14
N GLU A 605 -0.26 -8.13 -19.13
CA GLU A 605 -0.26 -6.67 -19.19
C GLU A 605 -1.34 -6.18 -20.16
N LEU A 606 -2.24 -5.31 -19.71
CA LEU A 606 -3.18 -4.60 -20.58
C LEU A 606 -2.50 -3.35 -21.14
N LEU A 607 -2.40 -3.23 -22.46
CA LEU A 607 -1.80 -2.05 -23.10
C LEU A 607 -2.88 -1.03 -23.41
N LEU A 608 -2.75 0.18 -22.87
CA LEU A 608 -3.73 1.26 -22.99
C LEU A 608 -3.03 2.58 -23.36
N ASN A 609 -3.74 3.44 -24.08
CA ASN A 609 -3.41 4.87 -24.21
C ASN A 609 -4.67 5.69 -23.95
N ASP A 610 -4.77 6.21 -22.73
CA ASP A 610 -5.90 6.98 -22.24
C ASP A 610 -5.49 7.80 -21.01
N ASN A 611 -5.74 9.11 -21.02
CA ASN A 611 -5.48 10.03 -19.91
C ASN A 611 -6.76 10.68 -19.32
N ARG A 612 -7.96 10.29 -19.79
CA ARG A 612 -9.23 10.98 -19.48
C ARG A 612 -10.29 10.07 -18.86
N ASN A 613 -10.26 8.75 -19.11
CA ASN A 613 -11.30 7.82 -18.68
C ASN A 613 -10.86 6.88 -17.55
N ASP A 614 -11.84 6.32 -16.85
CA ASP A 614 -11.63 5.28 -15.82
C ASP A 614 -12.30 3.96 -16.24
N TYR A 615 -11.79 2.85 -15.71
CA TYR A 615 -12.17 1.50 -16.11
C TYR A 615 -12.31 0.57 -14.90
N ASN A 616 -13.40 -0.22 -14.86
CA ASN A 616 -13.49 -1.37 -13.97
C ASN A 616 -12.66 -2.52 -14.58
N LEU A 617 -11.89 -3.22 -13.75
CA LEU A 617 -11.21 -4.46 -14.11
C LEU A 617 -11.82 -5.62 -13.32
N PHE A 618 -12.26 -6.67 -14.01
CA PHE A 618 -12.68 -7.92 -13.40
C PHE A 618 -11.74 -9.05 -13.83
N VAL A 619 -11.41 -9.94 -12.89
CA VAL A 619 -10.76 -11.24 -13.16
C VAL A 619 -11.63 -12.31 -12.53
N ASP A 620 -12.09 -13.27 -13.33
CA ASP A 620 -13.00 -14.34 -12.91
C ASP A 620 -14.27 -13.81 -12.20
N GLY A 621 -14.80 -12.70 -12.71
CA GLY A 621 -15.93 -11.96 -12.15
C GLY A 621 -15.61 -11.13 -10.91
N GLN A 622 -14.42 -11.26 -10.32
CA GLN A 622 -13.99 -10.50 -9.14
C GLN A 622 -13.44 -9.13 -9.54
N LEU A 623 -14.08 -8.07 -9.03
CA LEU A 623 -13.63 -6.69 -9.21
C LEU A 623 -12.24 -6.50 -8.58
N LYS A 624 -11.33 -5.89 -9.35
CA LYS A 624 -9.97 -5.50 -8.95
C LYS A 624 -9.91 -3.97 -8.76
N PRO A 625 -8.78 -3.41 -8.24
CA PRO A 625 -8.62 -1.97 -8.13
C PRO A 625 -8.90 -1.23 -9.43
N LEU A 626 -9.43 -0.02 -9.31
CA LEU A 626 -9.80 0.86 -10.42
C LEU A 626 -8.58 1.16 -11.31
N ILE A 627 -8.75 1.10 -12.63
CA ILE A 627 -7.76 1.60 -13.58
C ILE A 627 -8.18 3.02 -13.98
N THR A 628 -7.37 4.00 -13.59
CA THR A 628 -7.53 5.41 -13.96
C THR A 628 -6.58 5.75 -15.09
N GLY A 629 -7.12 6.21 -16.23
CA GLY A 629 -6.33 6.61 -17.39
C GLY A 629 -5.43 7.82 -17.09
N THR A 630 -4.11 7.64 -17.27
CA THR A 630 -3.07 8.67 -17.09
C THR A 630 -2.19 8.92 -18.32
N GLY A 631 -2.36 8.16 -19.42
CA GLY A 631 -1.58 8.28 -20.65
C GLY A 631 -1.35 6.92 -21.32
N ASN A 632 -0.16 6.71 -21.88
CA ASN A 632 0.31 5.38 -22.26
C ASN A 632 0.55 4.55 -20.98
N MET A 633 -0.15 3.42 -20.84
CA MET A 633 -0.09 2.55 -19.66
C MET A 633 0.12 1.09 -20.08
N SER A 634 1.00 0.39 -19.36
CA SER A 634 1.05 -1.06 -19.30
C SER A 634 0.48 -1.47 -17.95
N VAL A 635 -0.73 -2.02 -17.89
CA VAL A 635 -1.38 -2.37 -16.62
C VAL A 635 -1.14 -3.84 -16.31
N PRO A 636 -0.21 -4.20 -15.40
CA PRO A 636 0.00 -5.58 -15.00
C PRO A 636 -1.19 -6.10 -14.17
N VAL A 637 -1.71 -7.25 -14.56
CA VAL A 637 -2.77 -7.96 -13.85
C VAL A 637 -2.24 -9.34 -13.46
N THR A 638 -2.01 -9.54 -12.17
CA THR A 638 -1.66 -10.85 -11.61
C THR A 638 -2.90 -11.73 -11.53
N LEU A 639 -2.82 -12.91 -12.12
CA LEU A 639 -3.93 -13.85 -12.25
C LEU A 639 -3.75 -15.07 -11.33
N GLY A 640 -2.53 -15.62 -11.28
CA GLY A 640 -2.21 -16.87 -10.59
C GLY A 640 -2.15 -18.06 -11.55
N MET A 641 -1.81 -19.26 -11.04
CA MET A 641 -1.73 -20.45 -11.89
C MET A 641 -3.12 -21.02 -12.16
N GLY A 642 -3.65 -20.85 -13.37
CA GLY A 642 -4.95 -21.36 -13.76
C GLY A 642 -5.40 -20.89 -15.16
N GLU A 643 -6.64 -21.20 -15.51
CA GLU A 643 -7.34 -20.50 -16.60
C GLU A 643 -8.13 -19.33 -16.01
N HIS A 644 -7.97 -18.14 -16.57
CA HIS A 644 -8.55 -16.90 -16.06
C HIS A 644 -9.28 -16.12 -17.15
N THR A 645 -10.43 -15.54 -16.81
CA THR A 645 -11.21 -14.65 -17.67
C THR A 645 -11.04 -13.21 -17.21
N VAL A 646 -10.57 -12.34 -18.09
CA VAL A 646 -10.30 -10.92 -17.79
C VAL A 646 -11.29 -10.06 -18.58
N LEU A 647 -11.96 -9.15 -17.88
CA LEU A 647 -12.93 -8.21 -18.44
C LEU A 647 -12.61 -6.79 -17.98
N LEU A 648 -12.30 -5.92 -18.94
CA LEU A 648 -12.14 -4.48 -18.74
C LEU A 648 -13.41 -3.77 -19.21
N THR A 649 -13.97 -2.84 -18.42
CA THR A 649 -15.15 -2.05 -18.82
C THR A 649 -14.91 -0.56 -18.64
N LYS A 650 -15.00 0.23 -19.71
CA LYS A 650 -14.93 1.71 -19.64
C LYS A 650 -16.09 2.25 -18.81
N ARG A 651 -15.80 2.92 -17.69
CA ARG A 651 -16.79 3.48 -16.77
C ARG A 651 -17.42 4.75 -17.34
N THR A 652 -16.58 5.69 -17.78
CA THR A 652 -16.95 7.05 -18.17
C THR A 652 -17.53 7.15 -19.59
N GLY A 653 -18.35 8.16 -19.83
CA GLY A 653 -18.91 8.50 -21.14
C GLY A 653 -17.94 9.25 -22.08
N PRO A 654 -18.37 9.57 -23.31
CA PRO A 654 -17.54 10.23 -24.32
C PRO A 654 -17.38 11.75 -24.07
N ASN A 655 -17.99 12.31 -23.03
CA ASN A 655 -17.67 13.64 -22.52
C ASN A 655 -16.21 13.73 -22.03
N PHE A 656 -15.64 12.59 -21.59
CA PHE A 656 -14.22 12.42 -21.31
C PHE A 656 -13.41 11.98 -22.55
N GLY A 657 -14.08 11.73 -23.68
CA GLY A 657 -13.50 11.41 -24.97
C GLY A 657 -12.90 10.01 -25.10
N SER A 658 -12.21 9.80 -26.22
CA SER A 658 -11.64 8.51 -26.63
C SER A 658 -10.51 8.01 -25.75
N GLY A 659 -10.53 6.69 -25.53
CA GLY A 659 -9.42 5.87 -25.09
C GLY A 659 -8.99 4.88 -26.17
N GLN A 660 -7.78 4.34 -26.03
CA GLN A 660 -7.24 3.31 -26.91
C GLN A 660 -6.78 2.09 -26.09
N PHE A 661 -7.05 0.90 -26.62
CA PHE A 661 -6.43 -0.34 -26.19
C PHE A 661 -5.47 -0.83 -27.28
N LEU A 662 -4.21 -1.02 -26.92
CA LEU A 662 -3.10 -1.27 -27.83
C LEU A 662 -2.72 -2.77 -27.89
N GLY A 663 -3.47 -3.64 -27.22
CA GLY A 663 -3.24 -5.07 -27.16
C GLY A 663 -2.89 -5.57 -25.76
N LEU A 664 -2.27 -6.74 -25.68
CA LEU A 664 -1.81 -7.38 -24.46
C LEU A 664 -0.33 -7.74 -24.56
N LYS A 665 0.37 -7.90 -23.43
CA LYS A 665 1.56 -8.76 -23.38
C LYS A 665 1.27 -10.00 -22.54
N LEU A 666 1.71 -11.15 -23.02
CA LEU A 666 1.72 -12.40 -22.26
C LEU A 666 3.16 -12.84 -21.96
N PRO A 667 3.44 -13.38 -20.75
CA PRO A 667 4.71 -14.02 -20.44
C PRO A 667 4.90 -15.27 -21.31
N GLN A 668 6.15 -15.71 -21.48
CA GLN A 668 6.49 -16.88 -22.29
C GLN A 668 5.72 -18.12 -21.83
N GLY A 669 5.06 -18.82 -22.77
CA GLY A 669 4.19 -19.97 -22.51
C GLY A 669 2.73 -19.61 -22.17
N GLY A 670 2.44 -18.37 -21.79
CA GLY A 670 1.08 -17.84 -21.67
C GLY A 670 0.41 -17.68 -23.03
N GLN A 671 -0.87 -18.06 -23.12
CA GLN A 671 -1.65 -18.05 -24.36
C GLN A 671 -3.04 -17.46 -24.13
N LEU A 672 -3.63 -16.89 -25.18
CA LEU A 672 -5.07 -16.62 -25.20
C LEU A 672 -5.86 -17.90 -25.48
N LEU A 673 -6.84 -18.15 -24.63
CA LEU A 673 -7.78 -19.25 -24.71
C LEU A 673 -9.08 -18.78 -25.38
N ASP A 674 -9.90 -19.71 -25.83
CA ASP A 674 -11.18 -19.37 -26.44
C ASP A 674 -12.20 -19.00 -25.35
N LEU A 675 -12.85 -17.85 -25.52
CA LEU A 675 -13.90 -17.39 -24.63
C LEU A 675 -15.18 -18.22 -24.80
N PRO A 676 -15.92 -18.52 -23.72
CA PRO A 676 -17.31 -19.01 -23.82
C PRO A 676 -18.15 -18.10 -24.72
N ALA A 677 -19.14 -18.68 -25.41
CA ALA A 677 -20.00 -17.90 -26.31
C ALA A 677 -20.66 -16.73 -25.57
N ALA A 678 -20.59 -15.52 -26.15
CA ALA A 678 -21.28 -14.36 -25.60
C ALA A 678 -22.80 -14.58 -25.61
N PRO A 679 -23.58 -13.98 -24.69
CA PRO A 679 -25.02 -14.15 -24.65
C PRO A 679 -25.67 -13.82 -26.00
N ALA A 680 -26.56 -14.69 -26.49
CA ALA A 680 -27.12 -14.55 -27.84
C ALA A 680 -27.96 -13.27 -28.01
N ARG A 681 -28.70 -12.92 -26.95
CA ARG A 681 -29.56 -11.73 -26.85
C ARG A 681 -28.74 -10.45 -26.79
N LYS A 682 -29.25 -9.37 -27.39
CA LYS A 682 -28.56 -8.07 -27.54
C LYS A 682 -29.52 -6.89 -27.38
N ILE A 683 -29.12 -5.87 -26.62
CA ILE A 683 -29.85 -4.61 -26.47
C ILE A 683 -28.93 -3.41 -26.72
N GLU A 684 -29.30 -2.53 -27.65
CA GLU A 684 -28.67 -1.20 -27.73
C GLU A 684 -29.45 -0.21 -26.85
N PHE A 685 -28.77 0.51 -25.98
CA PHE A 685 -29.34 1.59 -25.17
C PHE A 685 -28.83 2.92 -25.72
N ILE A 686 -29.74 3.82 -26.01
CA ILE A 686 -29.45 5.12 -26.61
C ILE A 686 -29.95 6.18 -25.62
N GLY A 687 -29.09 7.10 -25.18
CA GLY A 687 -29.54 8.03 -24.14
C GLY A 687 -28.58 9.11 -23.65
N ASP A 688 -28.90 9.59 -22.45
CA ASP A 688 -28.26 10.72 -21.76
C ASP A 688 -27.37 10.27 -20.59
N SER A 689 -27.06 11.20 -19.67
CA SER A 689 -26.28 10.98 -18.45
C SER A 689 -26.81 9.84 -17.57
N PHE A 690 -28.12 9.51 -17.61
CA PHE A 690 -28.69 8.40 -16.87
C PHE A 690 -28.31 7.06 -17.51
N THR A 691 -28.04 7.04 -18.81
CA THR A 691 -27.56 5.85 -19.54
C THR A 691 -26.03 5.72 -19.42
N VAL A 692 -25.32 6.85 -19.34
CA VAL A 692 -23.88 6.91 -18.99
C VAL A 692 -23.64 6.46 -17.53
N GLY A 693 -24.57 6.71 -16.60
CA GLY A 693 -24.34 6.46 -15.17
C GLY A 693 -23.57 7.59 -14.49
N TYR A 694 -23.81 8.84 -14.91
CA TYR A 694 -23.19 10.04 -14.33
C TYR A 694 -23.47 10.13 -12.82
N GLY A 695 -22.42 10.24 -12.01
CA GLY A 695 -22.53 10.51 -10.57
C GLY A 695 -23.14 9.40 -9.71
N ASN A 696 -23.33 8.19 -10.27
CA ASN A 696 -24.07 7.12 -9.60
C ASN A 696 -23.35 6.52 -8.37
N GLU A 697 -22.02 6.54 -8.34
CA GLU A 697 -21.20 6.18 -7.18
C GLU A 697 -20.83 7.41 -6.31
N GLY A 698 -21.56 8.52 -6.45
CA GLY A 698 -21.35 9.74 -5.68
C GLY A 698 -21.70 9.60 -4.19
N PRO A 699 -20.96 10.25 -3.26
CA PRO A 699 -21.20 10.16 -1.82
C PRO A 699 -22.46 10.92 -1.34
N GLY A 700 -23.19 11.58 -2.25
CA GLY A 700 -24.40 12.35 -1.97
C GLY A 700 -24.76 13.27 -3.14
N LEU A 701 -25.68 14.20 -2.90
CA LEU A 701 -26.24 15.10 -3.91
C LEU A 701 -25.24 16.13 -4.49
N THR A 702 -24.10 16.34 -3.83
CA THR A 702 -23.06 17.30 -4.23
C THR A 702 -21.69 16.64 -4.27
N CYS A 703 -20.95 16.87 -5.36
CA CYS A 703 -19.66 16.21 -5.62
C CYS A 703 -18.61 17.22 -6.08
N ALA A 704 -17.39 17.12 -5.56
CA ALA A 704 -16.28 18.04 -5.90
C ALA A 704 -15.57 17.69 -7.22
N SER A 705 -15.80 16.49 -7.75
CA SER A 705 -15.31 16.00 -9.05
C SER A 705 -16.22 14.86 -9.50
N TYR A 706 -16.41 14.69 -10.81
CA TYR A 706 -17.43 13.77 -11.35
C TYR A 706 -16.84 12.48 -11.95
N ARG A 707 -15.62 12.55 -12.52
CA ARG A 707 -14.93 11.40 -13.16
C ARG A 707 -14.89 10.14 -12.28
N PRO A 708 -14.52 10.20 -10.98
CA PRO A 708 -14.46 9.00 -10.14
C PRO A 708 -15.84 8.36 -9.89
N TYR A 709 -16.91 9.16 -9.89
CA TYR A 709 -18.26 8.74 -9.48
C TYR A 709 -19.17 8.35 -10.65
N GLU A 710 -18.71 8.43 -11.89
CA GLU A 710 -19.43 7.95 -13.08
C GLU A 710 -19.07 6.48 -13.37
N ASN A 711 -20.05 5.58 -13.36
CA ASN A 711 -19.85 4.16 -13.62
C ASN A 711 -20.98 3.53 -14.44
N SER A 712 -20.82 3.56 -15.76
CA SER A 712 -21.78 2.97 -16.71
C SER A 712 -22.07 1.48 -16.51
N TYR A 713 -21.15 0.68 -15.97
CA TYR A 713 -21.43 -0.73 -15.66
C TYR A 713 -22.52 -0.90 -14.59
N LEU A 714 -22.71 0.13 -13.76
CA LEU A 714 -23.75 0.27 -12.74
C LEU A 714 -24.85 1.29 -13.13
N SER A 715 -24.96 1.66 -14.42
CA SER A 715 -26.16 2.36 -14.91
C SER A 715 -27.29 1.37 -15.19
N TYR A 716 -28.53 1.86 -15.25
CA TYR A 716 -29.72 1.01 -15.39
C TYR A 716 -29.67 0.12 -16.64
N ALA A 717 -28.95 0.56 -17.69
CA ALA A 717 -28.89 -0.09 -18.98
C ALA A 717 -28.10 -1.43 -18.95
N PRO A 718 -26.81 -1.47 -18.55
CA PRO A 718 -26.11 -2.75 -18.38
C PRO A 718 -26.69 -3.63 -17.26
N ILE A 719 -27.27 -3.05 -16.20
CA ILE A 719 -27.98 -3.83 -15.17
C ILE A 719 -29.17 -4.59 -15.80
N ALA A 720 -30.04 -3.89 -16.54
CA ALA A 720 -31.20 -4.50 -17.19
C ALA A 720 -30.80 -5.57 -18.23
N ALA A 721 -29.74 -5.34 -19.00
CA ALA A 721 -29.25 -6.31 -19.98
C ALA A 721 -28.71 -7.59 -19.32
N ARG A 722 -27.91 -7.47 -18.25
CA ARG A 722 -27.44 -8.63 -17.47
C ARG A 722 -28.62 -9.44 -16.91
N ALA A 723 -29.64 -8.77 -16.36
CA ALA A 723 -30.85 -9.40 -15.84
C ALA A 723 -31.74 -10.09 -16.91
N LEU A 724 -31.55 -9.76 -18.19
CA LEU A 724 -32.23 -10.39 -19.34
C LEU A 724 -31.38 -11.46 -20.04
N GLY A 725 -30.14 -11.68 -19.59
CA GLY A 725 -29.18 -12.57 -20.26
C GLY A 725 -28.74 -12.04 -21.62
N ALA A 726 -28.49 -10.74 -21.73
CA ALA A 726 -28.21 -10.04 -22.98
C ALA A 726 -26.90 -9.22 -22.95
N GLN A 727 -26.24 -9.12 -24.11
CA GLN A 727 -25.21 -8.12 -24.36
C GLN A 727 -25.83 -6.71 -24.34
N SER A 728 -25.12 -5.73 -23.79
CA SER A 728 -25.51 -4.32 -23.82
C SER A 728 -24.49 -3.46 -24.56
N ARG A 729 -24.96 -2.45 -25.29
CA ARG A 729 -24.14 -1.35 -25.81
C ARG A 729 -24.82 -0.02 -25.48
N SER A 730 -24.08 0.91 -24.89
CA SER A 730 -24.63 2.19 -24.42
C SER A 730 -24.13 3.35 -25.27
N ILE A 731 -24.98 3.84 -26.17
CA ILE A 731 -24.72 4.96 -27.08
C ILE A 731 -25.29 6.22 -26.45
N ALA A 732 -24.54 6.77 -25.50
CA ALA A 732 -25.02 7.84 -24.63
C ALA A 732 -23.97 8.92 -24.34
N ILE A 733 -24.44 10.14 -24.12
CA ILE A 733 -23.62 11.34 -23.87
C ILE A 733 -24.27 12.16 -22.75
N SER A 734 -23.51 12.50 -21.70
CA SER A 734 -24.03 13.26 -20.56
C SER A 734 -24.40 14.69 -20.98
N GLY A 735 -25.61 15.13 -20.65
CA GLY A 735 -26.16 16.44 -21.00
C GLY A 735 -26.84 16.55 -22.39
N PHE A 736 -26.85 15.50 -23.21
CA PHE A 736 -27.41 15.56 -24.58
C PHE A 736 -28.88 15.14 -24.64
N GLY A 737 -29.61 15.68 -25.62
CA GLY A 737 -31.03 15.40 -25.84
C GLY A 737 -31.36 14.84 -27.23
N ALA A 738 -32.65 14.69 -27.52
CA ALA A 738 -33.16 14.24 -28.82
C ALA A 738 -33.15 15.36 -29.86
N VAL A 739 -33.49 16.59 -29.46
CA VAL A 739 -33.42 17.81 -30.28
C VAL A 739 -32.69 18.96 -29.59
N ARG A 740 -32.65 18.98 -28.25
CA ARG A 740 -32.03 20.04 -27.44
C ARG A 740 -31.20 19.48 -26.29
N ASN A 741 -29.97 19.95 -26.16
CA ASN A 741 -29.05 19.63 -25.09
C ASN A 741 -29.28 20.52 -23.85
N TYR A 742 -28.80 20.08 -22.69
CA TYR A 742 -29.02 20.73 -21.40
C TYR A 742 -28.50 22.18 -21.40
N GLY A 743 -29.36 23.13 -21.03
CA GLY A 743 -28.98 24.54 -20.87
C GLY A 743 -28.84 25.34 -22.17
N ASP A 744 -29.01 24.76 -23.36
CA ASP A 744 -28.91 25.49 -24.62
C ASP A 744 -29.94 26.62 -24.71
N ALA A 745 -29.50 27.80 -25.17
CA ALA A 745 -30.31 29.02 -25.20
C ALA A 745 -31.46 29.01 -26.24
N ASN A 746 -31.46 28.02 -27.15
CA ASN A 746 -32.49 27.84 -28.18
C ASN A 746 -33.33 26.59 -27.87
N THR A 747 -34.50 26.50 -28.51
CA THR A 747 -35.40 25.33 -28.41
C THR A 747 -34.85 24.08 -29.11
N THR A 748 -33.76 24.19 -29.88
CA THR A 748 -33.03 23.06 -30.49
C THR A 748 -31.52 23.34 -30.50
N SER A 749 -30.73 22.26 -30.50
CA SER A 749 -29.27 22.28 -30.61
C SER A 749 -28.80 21.99 -32.03
N PRO A 750 -27.62 22.50 -32.46
CA PRO A 750 -27.01 22.10 -33.73
C PRO A 750 -26.58 20.62 -33.74
N THR A 751 -26.17 20.08 -32.58
CA THR A 751 -25.61 18.73 -32.42
C THR A 751 -26.25 17.98 -31.23
N PRO A 752 -27.52 17.57 -31.31
CA PRO A 752 -28.15 16.67 -30.34
C PRO A 752 -27.68 15.23 -30.54
N MET A 753 -28.06 14.29 -29.66
CA MET A 753 -27.61 12.88 -29.72
C MET A 753 -27.76 12.26 -31.13
N PRO A 754 -28.87 12.44 -31.89
CA PRO A 754 -29.03 11.85 -33.23
C PRO A 754 -27.97 12.29 -34.27
N PHE A 755 -27.21 13.36 -34.03
CA PHE A 755 -26.06 13.78 -34.86
C PHE A 755 -24.83 12.86 -34.69
N TYR A 756 -24.68 12.25 -33.51
CA TYR A 756 -23.58 11.33 -33.19
C TYR A 756 -23.95 9.86 -33.34
N TYR A 757 -25.26 9.53 -33.34
CA TYR A 757 -25.76 8.17 -33.34
C TYR A 757 -25.21 7.25 -34.47
N ASN A 758 -24.80 7.78 -35.62
CA ASN A 758 -24.24 6.95 -36.69
C ASN A 758 -22.74 6.65 -36.56
N ARG A 759 -22.04 7.18 -35.54
CA ARG A 759 -20.58 7.05 -35.39
C ARG A 759 -20.17 5.78 -34.63
N THR A 760 -18.99 5.27 -34.96
CA THR A 760 -18.26 4.26 -34.17
C THR A 760 -17.65 4.90 -32.93
N VAL A 761 -17.13 6.13 -33.06
CA VAL A 761 -16.49 6.93 -32.02
C VAL A 761 -17.08 8.35 -32.10
N MET A 762 -17.67 8.87 -31.03
CA MET A 762 -18.32 10.19 -30.98
C MET A 762 -17.39 11.31 -31.49
N GLU A 763 -16.13 11.34 -31.04
CA GLU A 763 -15.13 12.35 -31.45
C GLU A 763 -14.78 12.31 -32.97
N ARG A 764 -15.12 11.23 -33.70
CA ARG A 764 -14.65 10.98 -35.08
C ARG A 764 -15.79 10.91 -36.11
N SER A 765 -15.98 11.99 -36.87
CA SER A 765 -16.98 12.08 -37.94
C SER A 765 -16.66 11.28 -39.20
N ASP A 766 -15.43 10.77 -39.32
CA ASP A 766 -14.97 9.89 -40.40
C ASP A 766 -15.20 8.39 -40.11
N LEU A 767 -15.39 8.03 -38.83
CA LEU A 767 -15.58 6.64 -38.40
C LEU A 767 -17.07 6.33 -38.18
N MET A 768 -17.76 5.92 -39.24
CA MET A 768 -19.17 5.49 -39.20
C MET A 768 -19.32 4.05 -38.69
N TRP A 769 -20.44 3.78 -38.01
CA TRP A 769 -20.74 2.47 -37.44
C TRP A 769 -21.23 1.47 -38.49
N ASN A 770 -20.66 0.26 -38.48
CA ASN A 770 -21.16 -0.85 -39.30
C ASN A 770 -22.31 -1.57 -38.57
N PHE A 771 -23.54 -1.09 -38.80
CA PHE A 771 -24.76 -1.65 -38.20
C PHE A 771 -24.96 -3.15 -38.47
N ALA A 772 -24.48 -3.68 -39.60
CA ALA A 772 -24.57 -5.11 -39.91
C ALA A 772 -23.64 -6.00 -39.05
N SER A 773 -22.61 -5.42 -38.42
CA SER A 773 -21.65 -6.19 -37.59
C SER A 773 -22.23 -6.63 -36.24
N TRP A 774 -23.28 -5.96 -35.75
CA TRP A 774 -23.96 -6.30 -34.50
C TRP A 774 -25.39 -5.76 -34.56
N ILE A 775 -26.35 -6.61 -34.91
CA ILE A 775 -27.78 -6.27 -34.91
C ILE A 775 -28.35 -6.60 -33.53
N PRO A 776 -28.98 -5.65 -32.82
CA PRO A 776 -29.66 -5.90 -31.55
C PRO A 776 -31.05 -6.52 -31.76
N ASP A 777 -31.51 -7.29 -30.77
CA ASP A 777 -32.88 -7.78 -30.71
C ASP A 777 -33.86 -6.73 -30.17
N ALA A 778 -33.34 -5.70 -29.49
CA ALA A 778 -34.10 -4.62 -28.88
C ALA A 778 -33.27 -3.32 -28.84
N VAL A 779 -33.94 -2.17 -29.00
CA VAL A 779 -33.32 -0.85 -28.78
C VAL A 779 -34.13 -0.09 -27.74
N VAL A 780 -33.46 0.47 -26.73
CA VAL A 780 -34.08 1.29 -25.68
C VAL A 780 -33.60 2.72 -25.84
N ILE A 781 -34.51 3.68 -26.02
CA ILE A 781 -34.21 5.10 -26.20
C ILE A 781 -34.67 5.86 -24.94
N LYS A 782 -33.72 6.31 -24.11
CA LYS A 782 -33.96 7.22 -22.99
C LYS A 782 -33.30 8.58 -23.26
N LEU A 783 -34.04 9.45 -23.94
CA LEU A 783 -33.70 10.86 -24.16
C LEU A 783 -34.88 11.73 -23.75
N GLY A 784 -34.71 13.06 -23.74
CA GLY A 784 -35.75 14.01 -23.36
C GLY A 784 -35.53 14.69 -22.01
N THR A 785 -34.80 14.07 -21.08
CA THR A 785 -34.53 14.70 -19.78
C THR A 785 -33.76 16.01 -19.95
N ASN A 786 -32.78 16.06 -20.85
CA ASN A 786 -32.05 17.30 -21.17
C ASN A 786 -32.84 18.27 -22.05
N ASP A 787 -33.71 17.76 -22.93
CA ASP A 787 -34.59 18.59 -23.75
C ASP A 787 -35.56 19.41 -22.88
N HIS A 788 -36.12 18.82 -21.81
CA HIS A 788 -37.22 19.38 -21.01
C HIS A 788 -36.88 19.86 -19.59
N SER A 789 -35.69 19.57 -19.05
CA SER A 789 -35.30 19.99 -17.67
C SER A 789 -34.92 21.47 -17.53
N THR A 790 -34.73 22.19 -18.63
CA THR A 790 -34.34 23.61 -18.65
C THR A 790 -35.11 24.35 -19.73
N GLN A 791 -35.34 25.65 -19.54
CA GLN A 791 -35.96 26.52 -20.55
C GLN A 791 -34.89 27.16 -21.46
N PRO A 792 -35.22 27.47 -22.74
CA PRO A 792 -36.50 27.27 -23.41
C PRO A 792 -36.71 25.82 -23.88
N GLU A 793 -37.86 25.24 -23.56
CA GLU A 793 -38.22 23.88 -23.93
C GLU A 793 -38.60 23.76 -25.43
N PRO A 794 -38.25 22.67 -26.15
CA PRO A 794 -38.76 22.42 -27.51
C PRO A 794 -40.28 22.28 -27.54
N PRO A 795 -40.97 22.76 -28.60
CA PRO A 795 -42.35 22.39 -28.89
C PRO A 795 -42.53 20.87 -28.97
N ALA A 796 -43.73 20.38 -28.64
CA ALA A 796 -44.02 18.94 -28.59
C ALA A 796 -43.77 18.26 -29.95
N GLU A 797 -44.19 18.91 -31.03
CA GLU A 797 -44.07 18.45 -32.41
C GLU A 797 -42.60 18.35 -32.84
N VAL A 798 -41.77 19.32 -32.43
CA VAL A 798 -40.33 19.35 -32.75
C VAL A 798 -39.60 18.22 -32.03
N PHE A 799 -39.88 18.01 -30.75
CA PHE A 799 -39.32 16.89 -29.98
C PHE A 799 -39.75 15.53 -30.57
N ILE A 800 -41.04 15.35 -30.86
CA ILE A 800 -41.59 14.13 -31.45
C ILE A 800 -40.98 13.85 -32.83
N GLN A 801 -40.77 14.87 -33.67
CA GLN A 801 -40.07 14.75 -34.95
C GLN A 801 -38.59 14.33 -34.77
N GLY A 802 -37.91 14.82 -33.73
CA GLY A 802 -36.56 14.37 -33.37
C GLY A 802 -36.49 12.89 -32.97
N ILE A 803 -37.47 12.44 -32.17
CA ILE A 803 -37.62 11.02 -31.82
C ILE A 803 -37.91 10.18 -33.08
N HIS A 804 -38.81 10.63 -33.97
CA HIS A 804 -39.06 9.95 -35.25
C HIS A 804 -37.81 9.87 -36.14
N LYS A 805 -36.99 10.94 -36.17
CA LYS A 805 -35.71 10.95 -36.91
C LYS A 805 -34.73 9.91 -36.34
N LEU A 806 -34.60 9.81 -35.02
CA LEU A 806 -33.76 8.80 -34.38
C LEU A 806 -34.28 7.38 -34.63
N ILE A 807 -35.59 7.15 -34.51
CA ILE A 807 -36.22 5.86 -34.85
C ILE A 807 -35.97 5.50 -36.33
N SER A 808 -35.96 6.50 -37.22
CA SER A 808 -35.65 6.30 -38.64
C SER A 808 -34.18 5.91 -38.85
N GLN A 809 -33.22 6.49 -38.10
CA GLN A 809 -31.81 6.08 -38.12
C GLN A 809 -31.62 4.65 -37.58
N VAL A 810 -32.28 4.30 -36.46
CA VAL A 810 -32.30 2.93 -35.90
C VAL A 810 -32.86 1.93 -36.92
N THR A 811 -34.00 2.27 -37.54
CA THR A 811 -34.68 1.41 -38.52
C THR A 811 -33.89 1.26 -39.82
N ALA A 812 -33.17 2.30 -40.25
CA ALA A 812 -32.29 2.24 -41.41
C ALA A 812 -31.01 1.41 -41.15
N GLY A 813 -30.51 1.38 -39.91
CA GLY A 813 -29.34 0.59 -39.52
C GLY A 813 -29.64 -0.89 -39.27
N TYR A 814 -30.69 -1.19 -38.49
CA TYR A 814 -30.99 -2.53 -37.99
C TYR A 814 -32.28 -3.16 -38.56
N GLY A 815 -33.04 -2.43 -39.39
CA GLY A 815 -34.37 -2.83 -39.81
C GLY A 815 -35.42 -2.63 -38.71
N GLN A 816 -36.62 -3.20 -38.88
CA GLN A 816 -37.68 -3.14 -37.87
C GLN A 816 -37.41 -4.09 -36.70
N VAL A 817 -36.53 -3.67 -35.80
CA VAL A 817 -36.34 -4.25 -34.46
C VAL A 817 -37.37 -3.68 -33.47
N PRO A 818 -37.70 -4.38 -32.37
CA PRO A 818 -38.36 -3.80 -31.20
C PRO A 818 -37.64 -2.54 -30.68
N ILE A 819 -38.38 -1.43 -30.56
CA ILE A 819 -37.87 -0.15 -30.02
C ILE A 819 -38.71 0.23 -28.80
N PHE A 820 -38.07 0.57 -27.69
CA PHE A 820 -38.71 1.01 -26.45
C PHE A 820 -38.32 2.45 -26.15
N LEU A 821 -39.29 3.37 -26.30
CA LEU A 821 -39.17 4.75 -25.87
C LEU A 821 -39.37 4.80 -24.36
N LEU A 822 -38.29 5.07 -23.63
CA LEU A 822 -38.23 5.03 -22.17
C LEU A 822 -38.30 6.45 -21.61
N ALA A 823 -39.30 6.72 -20.79
CA ALA A 823 -39.38 7.91 -19.94
C ALA A 823 -39.35 7.51 -18.46
N ASP A 824 -38.77 8.37 -17.61
CA ASP A 824 -38.91 8.27 -16.16
C ASP A 824 -39.97 9.27 -15.65
N SER A 825 -40.46 9.06 -14.43
CA SER A 825 -41.58 9.82 -13.87
C SER A 825 -41.24 11.25 -13.41
N SER A 826 -40.02 11.75 -13.61
CA SER A 826 -39.64 13.12 -13.20
C SER A 826 -40.30 14.22 -14.05
N LEU A 827 -40.62 13.92 -15.32
CA LEU A 827 -41.06 14.89 -16.32
C LEU A 827 -42.33 14.37 -17.05
N PRO A 828 -43.54 14.65 -16.53
CA PRO A 828 -44.80 14.16 -17.12
C PRO A 828 -45.00 14.53 -18.60
N GLN A 829 -44.46 15.68 -19.03
CA GLN A 829 -44.50 16.11 -20.43
C GLN A 829 -43.63 15.24 -21.35
N LEU A 830 -42.52 14.68 -20.83
CA LEU A 830 -41.68 13.74 -21.57
C LEU A 830 -42.40 12.40 -21.77
N ALA A 831 -43.00 11.85 -20.71
CA ALA A 831 -43.78 10.61 -20.78
C ALA A 831 -44.90 10.71 -21.83
N SER A 832 -45.69 11.79 -21.80
CA SER A 832 -46.76 12.06 -22.77
C SER A 832 -46.25 12.17 -24.21
N ARG A 833 -45.13 12.88 -24.44
CA ARG A 833 -44.52 13.02 -25.78
C ARG A 833 -43.95 11.70 -26.32
N MET A 834 -43.27 10.92 -25.49
CA MET A 834 -42.76 9.59 -25.86
C MET A 834 -43.89 8.60 -26.16
N GLN A 835 -44.96 8.60 -25.35
CA GLN A 835 -46.16 7.80 -25.60
C GLN A 835 -46.82 8.19 -26.94
N THR A 836 -46.90 9.49 -27.22
CA THR A 836 -47.42 10.03 -28.49
C THR A 836 -46.55 9.62 -29.68
N ALA A 837 -45.22 9.70 -29.57
CA ALA A 837 -44.29 9.27 -30.61
C ALA A 837 -44.41 7.76 -30.90
N ALA A 838 -44.53 6.91 -29.87
CA ALA A 838 -44.78 5.48 -30.06
C ALA A 838 -46.13 5.21 -30.75
N ALA A 839 -47.20 5.91 -30.36
CA ALA A 839 -48.51 5.78 -31.00
C ALA A 839 -48.49 6.19 -32.49
N GLN A 840 -47.81 7.29 -32.82
CA GLN A 840 -47.63 7.75 -34.21
C GLN A 840 -46.78 6.78 -35.04
N GLN A 841 -45.72 6.20 -34.49
CA GLN A 841 -44.94 5.16 -35.21
C GLN A 841 -45.80 3.94 -35.53
N ARG A 842 -46.62 3.48 -34.59
CA ARG A 842 -47.55 2.36 -34.81
C ARG A 842 -48.59 2.67 -35.89
N SER A 843 -49.17 3.88 -35.92
CA SER A 843 -50.12 4.27 -36.98
C SER A 843 -49.47 4.49 -38.35
N MET A 844 -48.18 4.83 -38.39
CA MET A 844 -47.34 4.80 -39.60
C MET A 844 -46.86 3.39 -39.98
N GLY A 845 -47.37 2.33 -39.35
CA GLY A 845 -47.08 0.93 -39.67
C GLY A 845 -45.88 0.32 -38.96
N ASN A 846 -45.12 1.09 -38.18
CA ASN A 846 -44.00 0.59 -37.38
C ASN A 846 -44.50 0.04 -36.03
N SER A 847 -45.21 -1.09 -36.09
CA SER A 847 -45.93 -1.72 -34.97
C SER A 847 -45.03 -2.15 -33.80
N LYS A 848 -43.71 -2.24 -34.01
CA LYS A 848 -42.72 -2.69 -33.02
C LYS A 848 -42.18 -1.57 -32.11
N VAL A 849 -42.58 -0.32 -32.33
CA VAL A 849 -42.27 0.79 -31.41
C VAL A 849 -43.21 0.74 -30.22
N ASN A 850 -42.64 0.83 -29.03
CA ASN A 850 -43.31 0.73 -27.74
C ASN A 850 -42.93 1.91 -26.85
N PHE A 851 -43.82 2.23 -25.91
CA PHE A 851 -43.56 3.18 -24.84
C PHE A 851 -43.41 2.41 -23.52
N VAL A 852 -42.42 2.78 -22.72
CA VAL A 852 -42.19 2.28 -21.36
C VAL A 852 -42.01 3.47 -20.44
N GLN A 853 -42.66 3.44 -19.29
CA GLN A 853 -42.43 4.40 -18.22
C GLN A 853 -41.86 3.66 -17.00
N VAL A 854 -40.91 4.29 -16.32
CA VAL A 854 -40.38 3.83 -15.02
C VAL A 854 -40.48 4.94 -13.96
N THR A 855 -40.47 4.56 -12.69
CA THR A 855 -40.41 5.48 -11.56
C THR A 855 -39.05 6.19 -11.53
N PHE A 856 -39.05 7.51 -11.39
CA PHE A 856 -37.83 8.25 -11.07
C PHE A 856 -37.47 8.03 -9.58
N PRO A 857 -36.20 7.74 -9.23
CA PRO A 857 -35.84 7.39 -7.86
C PRO A 857 -36.13 8.51 -6.84
N PRO A 858 -36.53 8.17 -5.60
CA PRO A 858 -36.67 9.14 -4.52
C PRO A 858 -35.30 9.74 -4.14
N GLN A 859 -35.29 10.88 -3.43
CA GLN A 859 -34.07 11.60 -3.06
C GLN A 859 -33.01 10.75 -2.32
N SER A 860 -33.44 9.73 -1.56
CA SER A 860 -32.55 8.76 -0.89
C SER A 860 -31.86 7.76 -1.83
N GLN A 861 -32.15 7.81 -3.13
CA GLN A 861 -31.59 6.99 -4.19
C GLN A 861 -30.96 7.85 -5.31
N LEU A 862 -30.50 9.06 -4.96
CA LEU A 862 -29.80 9.98 -5.86
C LEU A 862 -28.33 10.18 -5.41
N GLY A 863 -27.43 10.27 -6.40
CA GLY A 863 -26.02 10.61 -6.26
C GLY A 863 -25.73 12.04 -6.73
N CYS A 864 -24.56 12.27 -7.36
CA CYS A 864 -24.11 13.61 -7.74
C CYS A 864 -25.13 14.35 -8.61
N ASP A 865 -25.32 15.64 -8.36
CA ASP A 865 -26.17 16.55 -9.13
C ASP A 865 -27.59 15.99 -9.36
N TRP A 866 -28.14 15.35 -8.32
CA TRP A 866 -29.49 14.77 -8.29
C TRP A 866 -29.75 13.69 -9.37
N HIS A 867 -28.70 13.09 -9.94
CA HIS A 867 -28.82 11.92 -10.81
C HIS A 867 -29.08 10.65 -9.98
N PRO A 868 -29.63 9.56 -10.56
CA PRO A 868 -29.77 8.29 -9.85
C PRO A 868 -28.45 7.77 -9.27
N SER A 869 -28.46 7.34 -8.01
CA SER A 869 -27.34 6.55 -7.46
C SER A 869 -27.36 5.12 -8.04
N VAL A 870 -26.38 4.28 -7.70
CA VAL A 870 -26.40 2.85 -8.06
C VAL A 870 -27.75 2.20 -7.68
N ALA A 871 -28.25 2.42 -6.47
CA ALA A 871 -29.54 1.91 -6.02
C ALA A 871 -30.74 2.46 -6.83
N GLY A 872 -30.67 3.73 -7.27
CA GLY A 872 -31.67 4.32 -8.16
C GLY A 872 -31.65 3.69 -9.56
N HIS A 873 -30.46 3.44 -10.11
CA HIS A 873 -30.31 2.72 -11.38
C HIS A 873 -30.77 1.26 -11.31
N GLU A 874 -30.51 0.58 -10.19
CA GLU A 874 -31.01 -0.77 -9.91
C GLU A 874 -32.55 -0.80 -9.84
N ALA A 875 -33.18 0.21 -9.24
CA ALA A 875 -34.65 0.36 -9.24
C ALA A 875 -35.20 0.54 -10.67
N MET A 876 -34.68 1.50 -11.43
CA MET A 876 -35.08 1.77 -12.81
C MET A 876 -34.86 0.56 -13.74
N ALA A 877 -33.77 -0.19 -13.53
CA ALA A 877 -33.48 -1.40 -14.30
C ALA A 877 -34.51 -2.51 -14.05
N ALA A 878 -34.93 -2.72 -12.80
CA ALA A 878 -35.90 -3.76 -12.45
C ALA A 878 -37.27 -3.51 -13.12
N GLU A 879 -37.76 -2.27 -13.10
CA GLU A 879 -39.00 -1.90 -13.78
C GLU A 879 -38.89 -2.03 -15.31
N LEU A 880 -37.77 -1.59 -15.90
CA LEU A 880 -37.53 -1.74 -17.34
C LEU A 880 -37.52 -3.22 -17.77
N VAL A 881 -36.86 -4.09 -17.00
CA VAL A 881 -36.83 -5.55 -17.24
C VAL A 881 -38.24 -6.13 -17.19
N ALA A 882 -39.03 -5.76 -16.18
CA ALA A 882 -40.42 -6.21 -16.04
C ALA A 882 -41.29 -5.76 -17.24
N ALA A 883 -41.08 -4.55 -17.75
CA ALA A 883 -41.84 -4.01 -18.88
C ALA A 883 -41.46 -4.65 -20.24
N ILE A 884 -40.17 -4.87 -20.53
CA ILE A 884 -39.75 -5.32 -21.87
C ILE A 884 -39.66 -6.84 -22.03
N LYS A 885 -39.42 -7.60 -20.95
CA LYS A 885 -39.29 -9.07 -21.02
C LYS A 885 -40.51 -9.77 -21.65
N PRO A 886 -41.77 -9.38 -21.34
CA PRO A 886 -42.94 -9.98 -21.99
C PRO A 886 -43.05 -9.59 -23.47
N ILE A 887 -42.76 -8.34 -23.83
CA ILE A 887 -42.90 -7.80 -25.19
C ILE A 887 -41.89 -8.43 -26.16
N LEU A 888 -40.68 -8.74 -25.67
CA LEU A 888 -39.66 -9.46 -26.43
C LEU A 888 -39.89 -10.98 -26.50
N ASN A 889 -40.94 -11.49 -25.85
CA ASN A 889 -41.17 -12.91 -25.60
C ASN A 889 -39.93 -13.62 -25.01
N TRP A 890 -39.15 -12.92 -24.18
CA TRP A 890 -37.97 -13.47 -23.50
C TRP A 890 -38.36 -14.19 -22.22
N GLN A 891 -39.39 -15.04 -22.31
CA GLN A 891 -39.76 -15.99 -21.27
C GLN A 891 -38.67 -17.06 -21.14
N ASN A 892 -38.62 -17.75 -20.00
CA ASN A 892 -37.55 -18.69 -19.66
C ASN A 892 -37.71 -20.04 -20.40
N ASN A 893 -37.64 -20.03 -21.75
CA ASN A 893 -37.79 -21.22 -22.60
C ASN A 893 -36.45 -21.93 -22.91
N ASP A 894 -35.47 -21.81 -22.00
CA ASP A 894 -34.21 -22.56 -22.07
C ASP A 894 -34.47 -24.00 -21.59
N ASN A 895 -34.90 -24.87 -22.52
CA ASN A 895 -35.30 -26.26 -22.29
C ASN A 895 -34.12 -27.19 -21.90
N ASN A 896 -33.45 -26.92 -20.79
CA ASN A 896 -32.74 -27.93 -20.03
C ASN A 896 -33.62 -28.33 -18.84
N ASN A 897 -34.23 -29.51 -18.93
CA ASN A 897 -35.50 -29.79 -18.26
C ASN A 897 -35.33 -30.19 -16.78
N ASN A 898 -35.11 -29.19 -15.91
CA ASN A 898 -35.16 -29.31 -14.46
C ASN A 898 -36.00 -28.17 -13.87
N ASN A 899 -37.30 -28.42 -13.67
CA ASN A 899 -38.16 -27.56 -12.87
C ASN A 899 -37.78 -27.64 -11.39
N ASN A 900 -36.86 -26.77 -10.97
CA ASN A 900 -36.98 -26.00 -9.72
C ASN A 900 -36.95 -24.52 -10.12
N GLY A 901 -37.49 -23.62 -9.31
CA GLY A 901 -37.49 -22.20 -9.64
C GLY A 901 -36.11 -21.57 -9.53
N THR A 902 -36.05 -20.24 -9.62
CA THR A 902 -35.00 -19.46 -8.95
C THR A 902 -35.20 -19.47 -7.42
N ASP A 903 -35.52 -20.65 -6.89
CA ASP A 903 -35.63 -20.90 -5.46
C ASP A 903 -34.23 -20.78 -4.88
N ILE A 904 -34.07 -19.78 -4.02
CA ILE A 904 -32.99 -19.77 -3.06
C ILE A 904 -33.22 -20.99 -2.17
N GLY A 905 -32.40 -22.03 -2.32
CA GLY A 905 -32.62 -23.31 -1.64
C GLY A 905 -32.49 -23.18 -0.12
N THR A 906 -31.47 -22.43 0.32
CA THR A 906 -31.27 -22.00 1.71
C THR A 906 -30.51 -20.68 1.74
N ALA A 907 -30.74 -19.90 2.79
CA ALA A 907 -29.94 -18.73 3.14
C ALA A 907 -29.54 -18.84 4.61
N SER A 908 -28.28 -18.54 4.93
CA SER A 908 -27.74 -18.68 6.27
C SER A 908 -26.72 -17.60 6.56
N VAL A 909 -26.81 -16.96 7.73
CA VAL A 909 -25.78 -16.02 8.18
C VAL A 909 -24.52 -16.82 8.53
N THR A 910 -23.41 -16.49 7.90
CA THR A 910 -22.15 -17.20 8.10
C THR A 910 -21.66 -17.01 9.54
N PRO A 911 -20.94 -18.00 10.14
CA PRO A 911 -20.49 -17.91 11.54
C PRO A 911 -19.74 -16.61 11.85
N PHE A 912 -18.91 -16.17 10.90
CA PHE A 912 -18.14 -14.93 10.94
C PHE A 912 -18.29 -14.14 9.63
N LYS A 913 -17.95 -12.85 9.67
CA LYS A 913 -18.05 -11.91 8.54
C LYS A 913 -17.22 -12.37 7.34
N GLY A 914 -17.69 -12.08 6.13
CA GLY A 914 -17.02 -12.48 4.87
C GLY A 914 -17.09 -13.97 4.54
N GLY A 915 -17.70 -14.80 5.40
CA GLY A 915 -17.71 -16.26 5.26
C GLY A 915 -16.52 -16.96 5.95
N ALA A 916 -15.73 -16.24 6.74
CA ALA A 916 -14.58 -16.80 7.44
C ALA A 916 -14.99 -17.97 8.38
N LYS A 917 -14.09 -18.95 8.51
CA LYS A 917 -14.30 -20.13 9.39
C LYS A 917 -14.20 -19.76 10.87
N ALA A 918 -13.32 -18.81 11.18
CA ALA A 918 -13.01 -18.36 12.54
C ALA A 918 -12.90 -16.84 12.63
N ALA A 919 -12.81 -16.32 13.85
CA ALA A 919 -12.41 -14.94 14.12
C ALA A 919 -11.23 -14.84 15.09
N TYR A 920 -10.50 -13.73 14.99
CA TYR A 920 -9.38 -13.37 15.84
C TYR A 920 -9.51 -11.91 16.28
N SER A 921 -9.16 -11.62 17.52
CA SER A 921 -9.04 -10.25 18.00
C SER A 921 -7.93 -10.12 19.02
N MET A 922 -7.32 -8.93 19.02
CA MET A 922 -6.21 -8.56 19.88
C MET A 922 -6.67 -7.39 20.73
N VAL A 923 -6.38 -7.45 22.03
CA VAL A 923 -6.34 -6.27 22.89
C VAL A 923 -4.90 -6.01 23.30
N LEU A 924 -4.51 -4.74 23.24
CA LEU A 924 -3.23 -4.23 23.73
C LEU A 924 -3.50 -3.48 25.04
N ASP A 925 -3.35 -4.17 26.18
CA ASP A 925 -3.58 -3.65 27.54
C ASP A 925 -2.49 -2.64 27.96
N ASP A 926 -2.63 -2.06 29.16
CA ASP A 926 -1.76 -1.03 29.73
C ASP A 926 -1.52 0.21 28.84
N TYR A 927 -2.39 0.45 27.84
CA TYR A 927 -2.19 1.54 26.89
C TYR A 927 -2.29 2.91 27.57
N CYS A 928 -1.48 3.86 27.08
CA CYS A 928 -1.10 5.13 27.69
C CYS A 928 -0.11 5.08 28.88
N THR A 929 0.43 3.91 29.27
CA THR A 929 1.49 3.87 30.30
C THR A 929 2.85 4.30 29.75
N SER A 930 3.78 4.65 30.62
CA SER A 930 5.14 5.05 30.24
C SER A 930 6.07 3.88 29.88
N TRP A 931 5.59 2.63 29.95
CA TRP A 931 6.36 1.43 29.62
C TRP A 931 5.85 0.68 28.37
N SER A 932 4.60 0.92 27.95
CA SER A 932 3.97 0.31 26.78
C SER A 932 4.20 1.09 25.47
N SER A 933 5.34 1.76 25.30
CA SER A 933 5.55 2.65 24.14
C SER A 933 5.52 1.89 22.81
N GLY A 934 5.91 0.60 22.83
CA GLY A 934 5.89 -0.30 21.69
C GLY A 934 4.51 -0.53 21.08
N ILE A 935 3.43 -0.20 21.80
CA ILE A 935 2.07 -0.15 21.22
C ILE A 935 1.99 0.95 20.15
N ASP A 936 2.55 2.13 20.40
CA ASP A 936 2.60 3.25 19.46
C ASP A 936 3.78 3.15 18.48
N ASP A 937 4.96 2.75 18.97
CA ASP A 937 6.20 2.67 18.18
C ASP A 937 6.17 1.54 17.13
N TYR A 938 5.52 0.40 17.46
CA TYR A 938 5.54 -0.80 16.62
C TYR A 938 4.16 -1.41 16.35
N ALA A 939 3.31 -1.60 17.36
CA ALA A 939 2.08 -2.39 17.22
C ALA A 939 1.09 -1.72 16.24
N ILE A 940 0.77 -0.45 16.48
CA ILE A 940 -0.17 0.33 15.65
C ILE A 940 0.36 0.47 14.20
N PRO A 941 1.62 0.90 13.94
CA PRO A 941 2.16 0.97 12.58
C PRO A 941 2.12 -0.36 11.82
N THR A 942 2.57 -1.45 12.42
CA THR A 942 2.66 -2.77 11.73
C THR A 942 1.30 -3.43 11.51
N LEU A 943 0.31 -3.15 12.38
CA LEU A 943 -1.10 -3.49 12.14
C LEU A 943 -1.67 -2.67 10.97
N MET A 944 -1.42 -1.34 10.94
CA MET A 944 -1.91 -0.46 9.88
C MET A 944 -1.32 -0.81 8.51
N GLU A 945 -0.02 -1.07 8.41
CA GLU A 945 0.66 -1.57 7.19
C GLU A 945 -0.05 -2.82 6.63
N ARG A 946 -0.50 -3.70 7.53
CA ARG A 946 -1.20 -4.94 7.18
C ARG A 946 -2.72 -4.75 7.06
N GLY A 947 -3.27 -3.55 7.28
CA GLY A 947 -4.71 -3.32 7.30
C GLY A 947 -5.46 -4.15 8.36
N LEU A 948 -4.77 -4.54 9.43
CA LEU A 948 -5.32 -5.21 10.61
C LEU A 948 -5.66 -4.18 11.68
N ARG A 949 -6.47 -4.58 12.68
CA ARG A 949 -6.95 -3.70 13.75
C ARG A 949 -7.01 -4.45 15.09
N ALA A 950 -6.93 -3.69 16.18
CA ALA A 950 -6.94 -4.20 17.55
C ALA A 950 -7.69 -3.23 18.48
N GLY A 951 -8.13 -3.75 19.63
CA GLY A 951 -8.53 -2.92 20.76
C GLY A 951 -7.31 -2.43 21.54
N LEU A 952 -7.38 -1.20 22.06
CA LEU A 952 -6.37 -0.60 22.92
C LEU A 952 -6.97 -0.45 24.32
N GLY A 953 -6.50 -1.25 25.27
CA GLY A 953 -6.93 -1.28 26.67
C GLY A 953 -6.40 -0.05 27.41
N ALA A 954 -7.12 1.07 27.29
CA ALA A 954 -6.68 2.37 27.74
C ALA A 954 -6.90 2.55 29.24
N LEU A 955 -5.79 2.76 29.98
CA LEU A 955 -5.80 3.09 31.41
C LEU A 955 -6.10 4.57 31.60
N ALA A 956 -7.35 4.92 31.95
CA ALA A 956 -7.82 6.29 31.81
C ALA A 956 -7.06 7.32 32.66
N SER A 957 -6.58 6.96 33.87
CA SER A 957 -5.75 7.89 34.66
C SER A 957 -4.35 8.08 34.10
N GLU A 958 -3.76 7.06 33.48
CA GLU A 958 -2.45 7.18 32.80
C GLU A 958 -2.60 7.92 31.47
N CYS A 959 -3.69 7.72 30.74
CA CYS A 959 -4.05 8.54 29.58
C CYS A 959 -4.30 10.01 29.95
N GLU A 960 -4.83 10.31 31.14
CA GLU A 960 -4.97 11.69 31.66
C GLU A 960 -3.62 12.28 32.07
N LYS A 961 -2.85 11.54 32.89
CA LYS A 961 -1.55 11.93 33.49
C LYS A 961 -0.44 12.12 32.47
N ASN A 962 -0.27 11.16 31.56
CA ASN A 962 0.70 11.23 30.46
C ASN A 962 0.14 12.02 29.26
N ASN A 963 -1.14 12.40 29.36
CA ASN A 963 -1.89 13.28 28.47
C ASN A 963 -1.88 12.83 26.99
N PHE A 964 -2.51 11.67 26.80
CA PHE A 964 -2.68 10.94 25.53
C PHE A 964 -3.97 11.31 24.79
N GLN A 965 -4.75 12.30 25.25
CA GLN A 965 -6.11 12.55 24.74
C GLN A 965 -6.15 12.75 23.22
N ALA A 966 -5.21 13.53 22.68
CA ALA A 966 -5.08 13.71 21.23
C ALA A 966 -4.66 12.43 20.50
N ARG A 967 -3.78 11.61 21.10
CA ARG A 967 -3.35 10.32 20.52
C ARG A 967 -4.50 9.30 20.49
N LEU A 968 -5.30 9.22 21.57
CA LEU A 968 -6.54 8.43 21.63
C LEU A 968 -7.50 8.80 20.50
N LYS A 969 -7.60 10.08 20.15
CA LYS A 969 -8.38 10.56 19.01
C LYS A 969 -7.79 10.10 17.67
N THR A 970 -6.47 10.25 17.49
CA THR A 970 -5.78 9.81 16.27
C THR A 970 -5.95 8.31 16.02
N VAL A 971 -5.72 7.46 17.02
CA VAL A 971 -5.81 6.00 16.83
C VAL A 971 -7.25 5.52 16.61
N ALA A 972 -8.23 6.17 17.25
CA ALA A 972 -9.65 5.93 16.97
C ALA A 972 -10.02 6.31 15.53
N GLN A 973 -9.52 7.44 15.02
CA GLN A 973 -9.68 7.86 13.62
C GLN A 973 -8.95 6.92 12.63
N GLN A 974 -7.82 6.32 13.03
CA GLN A 974 -7.13 5.26 12.29
C GLN A 974 -7.89 3.91 12.31
N GLY A 975 -8.92 3.78 13.15
CA GLY A 975 -9.85 2.64 13.20
C GLY A 975 -9.57 1.60 14.29
N PHE A 976 -8.68 1.89 15.23
CA PHE A 976 -8.49 1.08 16.44
C PHE A 976 -9.66 1.31 17.42
N GLU A 977 -10.02 0.30 18.22
CA GLU A 977 -11.04 0.48 19.24
C GLU A 977 -10.42 0.96 20.55
N ILE A 978 -10.89 2.09 21.09
CA ILE A 978 -10.57 2.48 22.46
C ILE A 978 -11.42 1.65 23.42
N VAL A 979 -10.76 0.79 24.17
CA VAL A 979 -11.34 -0.13 25.15
C VAL A 979 -11.11 0.45 26.55
N ASN A 980 -12.12 0.43 27.42
CA ASN A 980 -11.95 0.91 28.79
C ASN A 980 -11.26 -0.17 29.65
N HIS A 981 -10.09 0.17 30.22
CA HIS A 981 -9.31 -0.68 31.12
C HIS A 981 -9.27 -0.16 32.57
N THR A 982 -10.33 0.56 32.95
CA THR A 982 -10.57 1.31 34.20
C THR A 982 -9.84 2.65 34.34
N TRP A 983 -10.03 3.30 35.50
CA TRP A 983 -9.35 4.55 35.85
C TRP A 983 -7.93 4.26 36.36
N THR A 984 -7.78 3.52 37.46
CA THR A 984 -6.48 3.26 38.14
C THR A 984 -5.93 1.82 38.05
N HIS A 985 -6.53 0.95 37.23
CA HIS A 985 -6.24 -0.50 37.19
C HIS A 985 -6.39 -1.28 38.52
N PRO A 986 -7.45 -1.10 39.35
CA PRO A 986 -7.58 -1.81 40.62
C PRO A 986 -8.34 -3.14 40.48
N ALA A 987 -8.33 -3.95 41.54
CA ALA A 987 -9.15 -5.16 41.63
C ALA A 987 -10.63 -4.80 41.80
N LEU A 988 -11.49 -5.06 40.80
CA LEU A 988 -12.93 -4.73 40.86
C LEU A 988 -13.81 -5.79 41.54
N VAL A 989 -13.21 -6.91 41.97
CA VAL A 989 -13.84 -7.96 42.79
C VAL A 989 -13.89 -7.54 44.26
N ASP A 990 -14.89 -8.05 45.00
CA ASP A 990 -14.88 -8.00 46.46
C ASP A 990 -14.13 -9.21 47.05
N CYS A 991 -13.00 -8.98 47.71
CA CYS A 991 -12.23 -10.06 48.33
C CYS A 991 -12.85 -10.66 49.61
N ALA A 992 -13.93 -10.10 50.16
CA ALA A 992 -14.71 -10.77 51.21
C ALA A 992 -15.57 -11.92 50.66
N THR A 993 -15.84 -11.93 49.35
CA THR A 993 -16.69 -12.94 48.68
C THR A 993 -15.99 -13.71 47.55
N ASN A 994 -14.98 -13.14 46.88
CA ASN A 994 -14.19 -13.78 45.82
C ASN A 994 -12.67 -13.56 46.04
N PRO A 995 -12.02 -14.31 46.95
CA PRO A 995 -10.59 -14.20 47.20
C PRO A 995 -9.74 -14.82 46.08
N ASN A 996 -8.77 -14.05 45.54
CA ASN A 996 -7.79 -14.52 44.56
C ASN A 996 -6.38 -14.54 45.21
N PRO A 997 -5.69 -15.70 45.33
CA PRO A 997 -4.40 -15.80 46.01
C PRO A 997 -3.24 -15.14 45.26
N ASN A 998 -3.40 -14.82 43.97
CA ASN A 998 -2.33 -14.29 43.11
C ASN A 998 -2.40 -12.75 42.93
N GLN A 999 -3.27 -12.05 43.66
CA GLN A 999 -3.56 -10.63 43.43
C GLN A 999 -3.66 -9.84 44.75
N ALA A 1000 -3.15 -8.61 44.76
CA ALA A 1000 -3.35 -7.70 45.88
C ALA A 1000 -4.79 -7.18 45.92
N CYS A 1001 -5.52 -7.48 47.00
CA CYS A 1001 -6.92 -7.13 47.16
C CYS A 1001 -7.15 -5.63 47.43
N SER A 1002 -8.13 -5.05 46.74
CA SER A 1002 -8.67 -3.72 47.05
C SER A 1002 -9.81 -3.86 48.07
N THR A 1003 -9.54 -3.56 49.34
CA THR A 1003 -10.55 -3.55 50.42
C THR A 1003 -10.60 -2.17 51.10
N PRO A 1004 -11.75 -1.45 51.08
CA PRO A 1004 -13.00 -1.79 50.41
C PRO A 1004 -12.88 -1.84 48.88
N ARG A 1005 -13.88 -2.43 48.21
CA ARG A 1005 -13.97 -2.48 46.74
C ARG A 1005 -13.88 -1.06 46.13
N PRO A 1006 -13.19 -0.88 44.99
CA PRO A 1006 -13.10 0.42 44.31
C PRO A 1006 -14.46 1.00 43.91
N ASP A 1007 -14.55 2.32 43.84
CA ASP A 1007 -15.75 3.03 43.37
C ASP A 1007 -15.92 2.85 41.84
N LEU A 1008 -16.93 2.09 41.45
CA LEU A 1008 -17.24 1.81 40.04
C LEU A 1008 -17.64 3.07 39.25
N SER A 1009 -18.11 4.14 39.91
CA SER A 1009 -18.38 5.42 39.24
C SER A 1009 -17.09 6.16 38.86
N VAL A 1010 -16.02 6.00 39.63
CA VAL A 1010 -14.68 6.47 39.25
C VAL A 1010 -14.07 5.51 38.23
N GLU A 1011 -13.99 4.22 38.57
CA GLU A 1011 -13.23 3.24 37.79
C GLU A 1011 -13.85 2.92 36.44
N ILE A 1012 -15.17 3.06 36.26
CA ILE A 1012 -15.85 2.70 35.00
C ILE A 1012 -16.49 3.92 34.36
N ASP A 1013 -17.27 4.73 35.10
CA ASP A 1013 -18.03 5.83 34.49
C ASP A 1013 -17.14 7.03 34.15
N LYS A 1014 -16.28 7.49 35.09
CA LYS A 1014 -15.32 8.55 34.83
C LYS A 1014 -14.34 8.14 33.73
N ALA A 1015 -13.83 6.90 33.79
CA ALA A 1015 -12.96 6.33 32.76
C ALA A 1015 -13.61 6.33 31.38
N ARG A 1016 -14.85 5.85 31.24
CA ARG A 1016 -15.56 5.88 29.96
C ARG A 1016 -15.80 7.30 29.47
N THR A 1017 -16.26 8.18 30.36
CA THR A 1017 -16.56 9.59 30.03
C THR A 1017 -15.32 10.30 29.49
N PHE A 1018 -14.18 10.15 30.18
CA PHE A 1018 -12.89 10.65 29.74
C PHE A 1018 -12.48 10.05 28.39
N LEU A 1019 -12.47 8.72 28.25
CA LEU A 1019 -12.00 8.06 27.03
C LEU A 1019 -12.89 8.39 25.81
N GLN A 1020 -14.20 8.56 25.99
CA GLN A 1020 -15.12 9.02 24.94
C GLN A 1020 -14.87 10.49 24.55
N GLN A 1021 -14.67 11.38 25.53
CA GLN A 1021 -14.38 12.80 25.27
C GLN A 1021 -13.01 13.00 24.60
N ALA A 1022 -12.00 12.25 25.07
CA ALA A 1022 -10.65 12.26 24.53
C ALA A 1022 -10.60 11.74 23.08
N SER A 1023 -11.12 10.53 22.85
CA SER A 1023 -11.07 9.89 21.52
C SER A 1023 -12.05 10.44 20.50
N GLY A 1024 -13.15 11.06 20.96
CA GLY A 1024 -14.30 11.38 20.10
C GLY A 1024 -15.05 10.14 19.57
N ALA A 1025 -14.77 8.95 20.12
CA ALA A 1025 -15.27 7.67 19.66
C ALA A 1025 -16.09 6.93 20.74
N PRO A 1026 -17.02 6.04 20.37
CA PRO A 1026 -17.84 5.31 21.33
C PRO A 1026 -17.06 4.14 21.95
N VAL A 1027 -16.65 4.32 23.21
CA VAL A 1027 -16.01 3.28 24.04
C VAL A 1027 -17.07 2.24 24.41
N ASN A 1028 -17.05 1.08 23.74
CA ASN A 1028 -18.11 0.08 23.79
C ASN A 1028 -17.69 -1.25 24.45
N PHE A 1029 -16.39 -1.54 24.48
CA PHE A 1029 -15.84 -2.72 25.12
C PHE A 1029 -15.13 -2.38 26.43
N PHE A 1030 -15.09 -3.33 27.36
CA PHE A 1030 -14.44 -3.20 28.66
C PHE A 1030 -13.48 -4.36 28.93
N VAL A 1031 -12.36 -4.08 29.59
CA VAL A 1031 -11.39 -5.08 30.03
C VAL A 1031 -11.32 -5.09 31.55
N PHE A 1032 -11.58 -6.25 32.14
CA PHE A 1032 -11.38 -6.46 33.57
C PHE A 1032 -9.88 -6.50 33.91
N PRO A 1033 -9.40 -5.60 34.80
CA PRO A 1033 -8.06 -5.70 35.36
C PRO A 1033 -7.79 -7.10 35.92
N PHE A 1034 -6.61 -7.64 35.62
CA PHE A 1034 -6.16 -8.97 36.06
C PHE A 1034 -7.09 -10.15 35.67
N ASN A 1035 -8.03 -9.93 34.74
CA ASN A 1035 -9.10 -10.86 34.35
C ASN A 1035 -10.05 -11.29 35.51
N SER A 1036 -10.15 -10.46 36.56
CA SER A 1036 -11.00 -10.74 37.73
C SER A 1036 -12.44 -10.23 37.53
N VAL A 1037 -13.34 -11.09 37.03
CA VAL A 1037 -14.76 -10.78 36.74
C VAL A 1037 -15.67 -10.81 37.97
N ASP A 1038 -16.65 -9.91 38.01
CA ASP A 1038 -17.66 -9.78 39.06
C ASP A 1038 -19.04 -9.38 38.49
N ASP A 1039 -20.14 -9.95 39.03
CA ASP A 1039 -21.49 -9.69 38.52
C ASP A 1039 -22.02 -8.28 38.80
N VAL A 1040 -21.61 -7.63 39.90
CA VAL A 1040 -21.98 -6.23 40.17
C VAL A 1040 -21.36 -5.33 39.12
N VAL A 1041 -20.11 -5.60 38.75
CA VAL A 1041 -19.41 -4.89 37.67
C VAL A 1041 -20.07 -5.15 36.32
N ILE A 1042 -20.40 -6.39 35.97
CA ILE A 1042 -21.11 -6.73 34.73
C ILE A 1042 -22.48 -6.03 34.66
N ASN A 1043 -23.22 -5.98 35.75
CA ASN A 1043 -24.52 -5.29 35.81
C ASN A 1043 -24.37 -3.77 35.71
N HIS A 1044 -23.30 -3.20 36.29
CA HIS A 1044 -22.95 -1.79 36.11
C HIS A 1044 -22.61 -1.48 34.65
N LEU A 1045 -21.75 -2.27 33.99
CA LEU A 1045 -21.42 -2.15 32.56
C LEU A 1045 -22.66 -2.22 31.66
N LYS A 1046 -23.58 -3.15 31.94
CA LYS A 1046 -24.89 -3.25 31.28
C LYS A 1046 -25.72 -1.97 31.48
N SER A 1047 -25.78 -1.43 32.70
CA SER A 1047 -26.53 -0.20 33.01
C SER A 1047 -26.05 1.04 32.25
N LYS A 1048 -24.76 1.08 31.88
CA LYS A 1048 -24.17 2.17 31.09
C LYS A 1048 -24.30 1.95 29.58
N GLY A 1049 -24.71 0.76 29.14
CA GLY A 1049 -24.73 0.42 27.71
C GLY A 1049 -23.33 0.24 27.12
N TYR A 1050 -22.47 -0.55 27.78
CA TYR A 1050 -21.41 -1.26 27.06
C TYR A 1050 -22.04 -2.32 26.13
N LEU A 1051 -21.24 -2.86 25.19
CA LEU A 1051 -21.65 -3.93 24.29
C LEU A 1051 -21.01 -5.28 24.68
N GLY A 1052 -19.85 -5.26 25.32
CA GLY A 1052 -19.22 -6.47 25.82
C GLY A 1052 -18.03 -6.18 26.74
N ALA A 1053 -17.48 -7.25 27.30
CA ALA A 1053 -16.31 -7.23 28.15
C ALA A 1053 -15.55 -8.57 28.11
N ARG A 1054 -14.24 -8.53 28.41
CA ARG A 1054 -13.41 -9.74 28.56
C ARG A 1054 -12.74 -9.86 29.92
N GLY A 1055 -12.60 -11.11 30.34
CA GLY A 1055 -12.15 -11.54 31.67
C GLY A 1055 -12.72 -12.91 32.06
N GLY A 1056 -13.17 -13.70 31.08
CA GLY A 1056 -13.65 -15.08 31.30
C GLY A 1056 -12.50 -16.07 31.54
N GLY A 1057 -12.79 -17.35 31.29
CA GLY A 1057 -11.79 -18.41 31.38
C GLY A 1057 -10.78 -18.41 30.23
N TYR A 1058 -9.86 -19.38 30.26
CA TYR A 1058 -8.74 -19.50 29.31
C TYR A 1058 -9.02 -20.49 28.16
N THR A 1059 -10.17 -20.37 27.50
CA THR A 1059 -10.59 -21.28 26.41
C THR A 1059 -11.23 -20.55 25.22
N MET A 1060 -11.24 -21.17 24.03
CA MET A 1060 -11.82 -20.58 22.82
C MET A 1060 -13.26 -20.10 23.03
N ASN A 1061 -13.62 -18.92 22.49
CA ASN A 1061 -14.99 -18.43 22.50
C ASN A 1061 -15.77 -19.10 21.37
N ALA A 1062 -16.93 -19.70 21.67
CA ALA A 1062 -17.78 -20.32 20.65
C ALA A 1062 -18.34 -19.27 19.67
N ALA A 1063 -18.46 -19.61 18.38
CA ALA A 1063 -18.96 -18.70 17.33
C ALA A 1063 -20.40 -18.16 17.57
N ASN A 1064 -21.11 -18.70 18.55
CA ASN A 1064 -22.47 -18.35 18.99
C ASN A 1064 -22.56 -18.01 20.49
N PHE A 1065 -21.48 -17.47 21.09
CA PHE A 1065 -21.45 -17.06 22.51
C PHE A 1065 -22.67 -16.22 22.95
N THR A 1066 -23.14 -16.44 24.18
CA THR A 1066 -24.42 -15.89 24.69
C THR A 1066 -24.25 -14.67 25.60
N ASP A 1067 -23.24 -14.66 26.49
CA ASP A 1067 -22.91 -13.52 27.35
C ASP A 1067 -21.68 -12.76 26.78
N PRO A 1068 -21.87 -11.60 26.11
CA PRO A 1068 -20.76 -10.81 25.57
C PRO A 1068 -19.94 -10.10 26.67
N TYR A 1069 -20.32 -10.18 27.95
CA TYR A 1069 -19.59 -9.58 29.08
C TYR A 1069 -18.64 -10.57 29.78
N ARG A 1070 -18.62 -11.82 29.34
CA ARG A 1070 -17.76 -12.89 29.86
C ARG A 1070 -16.94 -13.55 28.75
N LEU A 1071 -16.41 -12.74 27.84
CA LEU A 1071 -15.54 -13.29 26.80
C LEU A 1071 -14.25 -13.82 27.42
N ASN A 1072 -13.96 -15.07 27.07
CA ASN A 1072 -12.76 -15.78 27.46
C ASN A 1072 -11.53 -15.14 26.82
N LEU A 1073 -10.41 -15.20 27.53
CA LEU A 1073 -9.12 -14.67 27.09
C LEU A 1073 -8.13 -15.81 26.91
N LEU A 1074 -7.40 -15.82 25.80
CA LEU A 1074 -6.34 -16.78 25.54
C LEU A 1074 -4.97 -16.15 25.83
N GLY A 1075 -4.13 -16.91 26.54
CA GLY A 1075 -2.72 -16.63 26.79
C GLY A 1075 -1.99 -17.95 27.09
N ASN A 1076 -0.66 -18.00 27.11
CA ASN A 1076 0.30 -16.91 26.99
C ASN A 1076 0.84 -16.75 25.55
N GLN A 1077 1.95 -16.01 25.39
CA GLN A 1077 2.56 -15.68 24.10
C GLN A 1077 3.20 -16.84 23.34
N ALA A 1078 3.31 -18.04 23.94
CA ALA A 1078 4.22 -19.10 23.46
C ALA A 1078 3.98 -19.53 22.01
N ASP A 1079 2.74 -19.51 21.52
CA ASP A 1079 2.44 -19.61 20.09
C ASP A 1079 1.10 -18.95 19.71
N MET A 1080 1.14 -17.67 19.34
CA MET A 1080 -0.02 -16.93 18.83
C MET A 1080 -0.55 -17.48 17.49
N ASN A 1081 0.30 -18.15 16.69
CA ASN A 1081 -0.10 -18.81 15.44
C ASN A 1081 -0.86 -20.10 15.72
N ALA A 1082 -0.47 -20.88 16.73
CA ALA A 1082 -1.23 -22.04 17.19
C ALA A 1082 -2.63 -21.63 17.70
N LEU A 1083 -2.76 -20.51 18.40
CA LEU A 1083 -4.08 -19.98 18.80
C LEU A 1083 -4.94 -19.61 17.58
N ALA A 1084 -4.36 -18.97 16.56
CA ALA A 1084 -5.07 -18.67 15.31
C ALA A 1084 -5.50 -19.96 14.57
N ASN A 1085 -4.61 -20.96 14.50
CA ASN A 1085 -4.89 -22.26 13.88
C ASN A 1085 -5.94 -23.07 14.64
N GLN A 1086 -5.90 -23.06 15.97
CA GLN A 1086 -6.90 -23.70 16.82
C GLN A 1086 -8.27 -23.04 16.60
N ALA A 1087 -8.34 -21.71 16.49
CA ALA A 1087 -9.58 -21.02 16.19
C ALA A 1087 -10.14 -21.44 14.81
N VAL A 1088 -9.31 -21.47 13.76
CA VAL A 1088 -9.70 -21.95 12.42
C VAL A 1088 -10.17 -23.41 12.46
N ALA A 1089 -9.44 -24.29 13.14
CA ALA A 1089 -9.76 -25.72 13.23
C ALA A 1089 -11.04 -26.01 14.03
N SER A 1090 -11.35 -25.22 15.07
CA SER A 1090 -12.56 -25.36 15.88
C SER A 1090 -13.69 -24.41 15.49
N GLY A 1091 -13.58 -23.70 14.35
CA GLY A 1091 -14.59 -22.75 13.86
C GLY A 1091 -15.00 -21.69 14.89
N SER A 1092 -14.03 -21.19 15.66
CA SER A 1092 -14.24 -20.44 16.91
C SER A 1092 -13.65 -19.03 16.87
N PHE A 1093 -13.82 -18.29 17.96
CA PHE A 1093 -13.28 -16.94 18.15
C PHE A 1093 -12.14 -16.95 19.20
N ALA A 1094 -10.93 -16.61 18.74
CA ALA A 1094 -9.80 -16.33 19.60
C ALA A 1094 -9.75 -14.84 19.97
N LEU A 1095 -9.69 -14.55 21.26
CA LEU A 1095 -9.39 -13.23 21.81
C LEU A 1095 -8.10 -13.35 22.61
N ILE A 1096 -7.05 -12.62 22.21
CA ILE A 1096 -5.77 -12.58 22.91
C ILE A 1096 -5.52 -11.20 23.55
N ASN A 1097 -4.62 -11.17 24.53
CA ASN A 1097 -4.18 -9.95 25.21
C ASN A 1097 -2.65 -9.88 25.24
N LEU A 1098 -2.12 -8.68 25.06
CA LEU A 1098 -0.70 -8.35 25.04
C LEU A 1098 -0.53 -7.00 25.76
N HIS A 1099 0.50 -6.79 26.57
CA HIS A 1099 0.70 -5.51 27.28
C HIS A 1099 1.68 -4.56 26.57
N GLY A 1100 2.42 -5.05 25.57
CA GLY A 1100 3.42 -4.26 24.84
C GLY A 1100 4.21 -5.10 23.83
N ILE A 1101 4.95 -4.42 22.95
CA ILE A 1101 5.72 -5.01 21.84
C ILE A 1101 7.15 -4.45 21.88
N ALA A 1102 8.14 -5.28 22.16
CA ALA A 1102 9.57 -4.90 22.25
C ALA A 1102 9.85 -3.65 23.11
N ASP A 1103 9.07 -3.48 24.17
CA ASP A 1103 9.09 -2.37 25.11
C ASP A 1103 9.31 -2.88 26.56
N ALA A 1104 8.91 -2.10 27.57
CA ALA A 1104 9.12 -2.42 28.99
C ALA A 1104 7.87 -2.97 29.69
N SER A 1105 6.82 -3.33 28.96
CA SER A 1105 5.58 -3.87 29.53
C SER A 1105 5.73 -5.26 30.15
N TYR A 1106 4.73 -5.67 30.93
CA TYR A 1106 4.67 -7.02 31.50
C TYR A 1106 4.51 -8.08 30.39
N GLU A 1107 5.51 -8.96 30.25
CA GLU A 1107 5.63 -9.91 29.12
C GLU A 1107 5.49 -9.18 27.76
N PRO A 1108 6.53 -8.50 27.25
CA PRO A 1108 6.46 -7.78 25.97
C PRO A 1108 6.74 -8.74 24.80
N VAL A 1109 5.94 -8.69 23.73
CA VAL A 1109 6.17 -9.56 22.56
C VAL A 1109 7.43 -9.09 21.81
N PRO A 1110 8.39 -9.97 21.48
CA PRO A 1110 9.51 -9.61 20.62
C PRO A 1110 9.04 -9.12 19.23
N LEU A 1111 9.61 -8.03 18.73
CA LEU A 1111 9.16 -7.36 17.49
C LEU A 1111 9.12 -8.30 16.27
N ASN A 1112 10.10 -9.19 16.15
CA ASN A 1112 10.14 -10.21 15.11
C ASN A 1112 9.02 -11.24 15.24
N THR A 1113 8.70 -11.70 16.46
CA THR A 1113 7.57 -12.60 16.75
C THR A 1113 6.24 -11.92 16.41
N TRP A 1114 6.10 -10.64 16.79
CA TRP A 1114 4.92 -9.83 16.48
C TRP A 1114 4.70 -9.67 14.97
N ILE A 1115 5.71 -9.18 14.23
CA ILE A 1115 5.64 -9.01 12.78
C ILE A 1115 5.31 -10.35 12.09
N SER A 1116 6.03 -11.42 12.44
CA SER A 1116 5.80 -12.77 11.88
C SER A 1116 4.39 -13.30 12.15
N HIS A 1117 3.82 -12.98 13.33
CA HIS A 1117 2.44 -13.33 13.65
C HIS A 1117 1.43 -12.54 12.82
N LEU A 1118 1.62 -11.22 12.65
CA LEU A 1118 0.72 -10.41 11.82
C LEU A 1118 0.79 -10.83 10.34
N ASP A 1119 1.97 -11.16 9.82
CA ASP A 1119 2.13 -11.72 8.47
C ASP A 1119 1.44 -13.09 8.36
N TYR A 1120 1.52 -13.94 9.40
CA TYR A 1120 0.81 -15.21 9.43
C TYR A 1120 -0.72 -15.04 9.41
N LEU A 1121 -1.26 -14.16 10.26
CA LEU A 1121 -2.67 -13.77 10.27
C LEU A 1121 -3.13 -13.30 8.88
N LYS A 1122 -2.31 -12.52 8.17
CA LYS A 1122 -2.61 -12.08 6.80
C LYS A 1122 -2.73 -13.23 5.82
N THR A 1123 -1.96 -14.32 5.97
CA THR A 1123 -2.15 -15.52 5.13
C THR A 1123 -3.49 -16.22 5.37
N LEU A 1124 -4.01 -16.20 6.61
CA LEU A 1124 -5.30 -16.80 6.96
C LEU A 1124 -6.47 -15.90 6.54
N VAL A 1125 -6.33 -14.59 6.65
CA VAL A 1125 -7.28 -13.60 6.10
C VAL A 1125 -7.38 -13.72 4.57
N ALA A 1126 -6.24 -13.84 3.87
CA ALA A 1126 -6.21 -13.96 2.41
C ALA A 1126 -6.87 -15.25 1.87
N LYS A 1127 -6.89 -16.32 2.68
CA LYS A 1127 -7.60 -17.58 2.39
C LYS A 1127 -9.09 -17.57 2.76
N ASN A 1128 -9.57 -16.50 3.39
CA ASN A 1128 -10.86 -16.44 4.07
C ASN A 1128 -11.03 -17.53 5.14
N ASP A 1129 -9.93 -17.96 5.78
CA ASP A 1129 -9.98 -18.87 6.94
C ASP A 1129 -10.34 -18.11 8.22
N LEU A 1130 -9.86 -16.87 8.37
CA LEU A 1130 -9.88 -16.11 9.62
C LEU A 1130 -10.29 -14.64 9.39
N TRP A 1131 -11.24 -14.14 10.17
CA TRP A 1131 -11.59 -12.72 10.24
C TRP A 1131 -10.89 -12.06 11.44
N VAL A 1132 -10.01 -11.09 11.18
CA VAL A 1132 -9.33 -10.29 12.22
C VAL A 1132 -10.00 -8.91 12.33
N ASP A 1133 -10.45 -8.52 13.52
CA ASP A 1133 -11.13 -7.23 13.76
C ASP A 1133 -11.11 -6.81 15.24
N ASN A 1134 -11.62 -5.61 15.53
CA ASN A 1134 -11.80 -5.09 16.89
C ASN A 1134 -12.82 -5.92 17.70
N PRO A 1135 -12.70 -6.04 19.04
CA PRO A 1135 -13.56 -6.90 19.85
C PRO A 1135 -15.05 -6.51 19.76
N THR A 1136 -15.41 -5.22 19.75
CA THR A 1136 -16.81 -4.82 19.55
C THR A 1136 -17.34 -5.20 18.16
N ALA A 1137 -16.51 -5.25 17.11
CA ALA A 1137 -16.97 -5.63 15.77
C ALA A 1137 -17.44 -7.10 15.73
N ILE A 1138 -16.67 -7.99 16.38
CA ILE A 1138 -16.99 -9.42 16.49
C ILE A 1138 -18.18 -9.65 17.42
N VAL A 1139 -18.26 -8.91 18.54
CA VAL A 1139 -19.44 -8.91 19.42
C VAL A 1139 -20.70 -8.48 18.66
N LYS A 1140 -20.66 -7.35 17.96
CA LYS A 1140 -21.80 -6.87 17.16
C LYS A 1140 -22.23 -7.92 16.13
N TYR A 1141 -21.31 -8.50 15.37
CA TYR A 1141 -21.64 -9.52 14.38
C TYR A 1141 -22.28 -10.77 15.02
N ASN A 1142 -21.71 -11.29 16.11
CA ASN A 1142 -22.27 -12.41 16.87
C ASN A 1142 -23.68 -12.11 17.40
N ARG A 1143 -23.86 -10.97 18.09
CA ARG A 1143 -25.13 -10.61 18.72
C ARG A 1143 -26.20 -10.22 17.70
N SER A 1144 -25.86 -9.58 16.58
CA SER A 1144 -26.80 -9.33 15.48
C SER A 1144 -27.26 -10.63 14.83
N LYS A 1145 -26.33 -11.55 14.53
CA LYS A 1145 -26.66 -12.90 14.01
C LYS A 1145 -27.64 -13.66 14.92
N ALA A 1146 -27.57 -13.45 16.23
CA ALA A 1146 -28.46 -14.08 17.20
C ALA A 1146 -29.82 -13.35 17.39
N LEU A 1147 -29.82 -12.01 17.44
CA LEU A 1147 -30.98 -11.21 17.87
C LEU A 1147 -31.79 -10.61 16.72
N CYS A 1148 -31.17 -10.38 15.55
CA CYS A 1148 -31.78 -9.67 14.44
C CYS A 1148 -32.59 -10.56 13.48
N GLY A 1149 -32.75 -11.84 13.84
CA GLY A 1149 -33.46 -12.84 13.05
C GLY A 1149 -32.58 -13.50 11.99
N SER A 1150 -32.84 -14.79 11.73
CA SER A 1150 -32.25 -15.50 10.60
C SER A 1150 -32.95 -15.06 9.29
N PRO A 1151 -32.22 -14.98 8.16
CA PRO A 1151 -32.83 -14.69 6.87
C PRO A 1151 -33.90 -15.73 6.53
N GLN A 1152 -35.12 -15.27 6.30
CA GLN A 1152 -36.24 -16.05 5.78
C GLN A 1152 -36.35 -15.84 4.27
N ILE A 1153 -36.65 -16.89 3.53
CA ILE A 1153 -36.81 -16.88 2.07
C ILE A 1153 -38.29 -16.94 1.73
N SER A 1154 -38.73 -16.14 0.76
CA SER A 1154 -40.03 -16.26 0.11
C SER A 1154 -39.87 -16.00 -1.38
N GLY A 1155 -39.83 -17.08 -2.18
CA GLY A 1155 -39.38 -17.04 -3.56
C GLY A 1155 -37.99 -16.40 -3.68
N ASN A 1156 -37.83 -15.44 -4.60
CA ASN A 1156 -36.58 -14.70 -4.78
C ASN A 1156 -36.31 -13.64 -3.67
N THR A 1157 -37.17 -13.50 -2.66
CA THR A 1157 -37.05 -12.45 -1.63
C THR A 1157 -36.33 -12.98 -0.39
N LEU A 1158 -35.26 -12.30 0.01
CA LEU A 1158 -34.62 -12.48 1.31
C LEU A 1158 -35.25 -11.53 2.33
N THR A 1159 -35.55 -11.99 3.54
CA THR A 1159 -36.16 -11.12 4.57
C THR A 1159 -35.55 -11.36 5.95
N PHE A 1160 -35.28 -10.29 6.69
CA PHE A 1160 -34.91 -10.32 8.10
C PHE A 1160 -36.14 -9.92 8.91
N SER A 1161 -36.82 -10.90 9.51
CA SER A 1161 -38.03 -10.71 10.33
C SER A 1161 -37.73 -10.12 11.72
N GLY A 1162 -36.71 -9.28 11.82
CA GLY A 1162 -35.98 -9.03 13.07
C GLY A 1162 -36.73 -8.14 14.06
N ALA A 1163 -37.00 -8.67 15.25
CA ALA A 1163 -37.35 -7.89 16.44
C ALA A 1163 -37.19 -8.68 17.76
N GLN A 1164 -36.03 -9.31 18.03
CA GLN A 1164 -35.71 -9.66 19.43
C GLN A 1164 -35.14 -8.44 20.16
N THR A 1165 -35.51 -8.30 21.44
CA THR A 1165 -35.04 -7.23 22.33
C THR A 1165 -33.52 -7.16 22.32
N GLY A 1166 -32.99 -5.98 21.96
CA GLY A 1166 -31.55 -5.72 21.91
C GLY A 1166 -30.87 -5.88 20.54
N CYS A 1167 -31.54 -6.37 19.49
CA CYS A 1167 -30.92 -6.40 18.13
C CYS A 1167 -30.37 -5.02 17.72
N ALA A 1168 -31.19 -3.98 17.86
CA ALA A 1168 -30.85 -2.57 17.61
C ALA A 1168 -29.59 -2.08 18.36
N THR A 1169 -29.25 -2.68 19.50
CA THR A 1169 -28.05 -2.35 20.29
C THR A 1169 -26.76 -2.87 19.64
N TYR A 1170 -26.86 -3.99 18.90
CA TYR A 1170 -25.72 -4.67 18.29
C TYR A 1170 -25.63 -4.53 16.77
N ALA A 1171 -26.69 -4.04 16.12
CA ALA A 1171 -26.87 -3.92 14.67
C ALA A 1171 -25.57 -3.64 13.88
N THR A 1172 -25.36 -4.46 12.85
CA THR A 1172 -24.23 -4.39 11.91
C THR A 1172 -24.58 -5.13 10.62
N GLY A 1173 -23.66 -5.14 9.63
CA GLY A 1173 -23.83 -5.92 8.41
C GLY A 1173 -23.58 -7.41 8.63
N LEU A 1174 -24.48 -8.26 8.14
CA LEU A 1174 -24.39 -9.72 8.25
C LEU A 1174 -24.03 -10.33 6.89
N THR A 1175 -23.09 -11.28 6.89
CA THR A 1175 -22.73 -12.02 5.68
C THR A 1175 -23.63 -13.24 5.57
N VAL A 1176 -24.25 -13.43 4.39
CA VAL A 1176 -25.22 -14.50 4.13
C VAL A 1176 -24.70 -15.36 2.98
N ASN A 1177 -24.54 -16.66 3.25
CA ASN A 1177 -24.37 -17.68 2.22
C ASN A 1177 -25.74 -18.14 1.74
N ILE A 1178 -25.86 -18.29 0.43
CA ILE A 1178 -27.11 -18.43 -0.32
C ILE A 1178 -26.92 -19.57 -1.31
N THR A 1179 -27.62 -20.69 -1.12
CA THR A 1179 -27.62 -21.76 -2.13
C THR A 1179 -28.69 -21.49 -3.18
N SER A 1180 -28.39 -21.73 -4.45
CA SER A 1180 -29.34 -21.60 -5.56
C SER A 1180 -29.09 -22.66 -6.62
N ASN A 1181 -30.16 -23.27 -7.12
CA ASN A 1181 -30.09 -24.25 -8.21
C ASN A 1181 -29.83 -23.62 -9.59
N ALA A 1182 -29.90 -22.28 -9.69
CA ALA A 1182 -29.77 -21.52 -10.93
C ALA A 1182 -28.76 -20.35 -10.83
N GLY A 1183 -27.89 -20.38 -9.81
CA GLY A 1183 -27.05 -19.24 -9.41
C GLY A 1183 -27.84 -18.20 -8.62
N VAL A 1184 -27.16 -17.43 -7.75
CA VAL A 1184 -27.85 -16.49 -6.86
C VAL A 1184 -28.29 -15.23 -7.62
N PRO A 1185 -29.60 -14.94 -7.74
CA PRO A 1185 -30.08 -13.74 -8.42
C PRO A 1185 -29.71 -12.47 -7.65
N ASP A 1186 -29.99 -11.29 -8.21
CA ASP A 1186 -29.77 -10.03 -7.53
C ASP A 1186 -30.78 -9.87 -6.37
N LEU A 1187 -30.34 -10.11 -5.14
CA LEU A 1187 -31.21 -10.11 -3.96
C LEU A 1187 -31.35 -8.70 -3.40
N ARG A 1188 -32.59 -8.34 -3.05
CA ARG A 1188 -32.92 -7.14 -2.28
C ARG A 1188 -33.49 -7.56 -0.94
N PRO A 1189 -32.66 -7.72 0.11
CA PRO A 1189 -33.15 -8.17 1.40
C PRO A 1189 -34.02 -7.11 2.05
N THR A 1190 -35.09 -7.53 2.72
CA THR A 1190 -36.04 -6.63 3.36
C THR A 1190 -36.09 -6.85 4.87
N GLN A 1191 -36.13 -5.78 5.65
CA GLN A 1191 -36.37 -5.80 7.08
C GLN A 1191 -37.53 -4.87 7.42
N ASN A 1192 -38.56 -5.41 8.06
CA ASN A 1192 -39.81 -4.69 8.37
C ASN A 1192 -40.47 -3.99 7.15
N GLY A 1193 -40.21 -4.50 5.94
CA GLY A 1193 -40.69 -3.93 4.67
C GLY A 1193 -39.70 -2.97 3.99
N THR A 1194 -38.71 -2.44 4.70
CA THR A 1194 -37.66 -1.57 4.16
C THR A 1194 -36.58 -2.41 3.48
N SER A 1195 -36.13 -2.04 2.27
CA SER A 1195 -34.98 -2.67 1.64
C SER A 1195 -33.69 -2.34 2.39
N LEU A 1196 -32.93 -3.37 2.76
CA LEU A 1196 -31.56 -3.23 3.27
C LEU A 1196 -30.59 -3.09 2.08
N PRO A 1197 -29.48 -2.34 2.22
CA PRO A 1197 -28.42 -2.33 1.22
C PRO A 1197 -27.72 -3.69 1.15
N THR A 1198 -27.27 -4.07 -0.05
CA THR A 1198 -26.56 -5.33 -0.29
C THR A 1198 -25.33 -5.15 -1.15
N ARG A 1199 -24.30 -5.95 -0.87
CA ARG A 1199 -23.09 -6.06 -1.69
C ARG A 1199 -22.70 -7.52 -1.88
N ARG A 1200 -22.61 -7.97 -3.12
CA ARG A 1200 -22.15 -9.33 -3.43
C ARG A 1200 -20.67 -9.49 -3.07
N ILE A 1201 -20.33 -10.61 -2.43
CA ILE A 1201 -18.95 -10.98 -2.04
C ILE A 1201 -18.41 -12.13 -2.90
N SER A 1202 -19.26 -13.10 -3.24
CA SER A 1202 -18.91 -14.24 -4.10
C SER A 1202 -20.08 -14.58 -5.02
N ALA A 1203 -20.00 -15.65 -5.81
CA ALA A 1203 -21.16 -16.17 -6.56
C ALA A 1203 -22.37 -16.39 -5.62
N ASP A 1204 -22.11 -16.99 -4.44
CA ASP A 1204 -23.11 -17.53 -3.52
C ASP A 1204 -23.13 -16.83 -2.14
N THR A 1205 -22.41 -15.71 -2.00
CA THR A 1205 -22.28 -14.95 -0.74
C THR A 1205 -22.58 -13.48 -0.95
N VAL A 1206 -23.42 -12.89 -0.10
CA VAL A 1206 -23.65 -11.43 -0.03
C VAL A 1206 -23.38 -10.90 1.37
N LEU A 1207 -23.00 -9.63 1.47
CA LEU A 1207 -23.11 -8.84 2.68
C LEU A 1207 -24.43 -8.08 2.63
N VAL A 1208 -25.27 -8.28 3.64
CA VAL A 1208 -26.48 -7.47 3.88
C VAL A 1208 -26.09 -6.42 4.91
N GLU A 1209 -26.14 -5.15 4.55
CA GLU A 1209 -25.61 -4.07 5.37
C GLU A 1209 -26.67 -3.54 6.35
N ASN A 1210 -26.22 -3.18 7.56
CA ASN A 1210 -27.00 -2.57 8.63
C ASN A 1210 -28.35 -3.24 8.96
N VAL A 1211 -28.31 -4.50 9.43
CA VAL A 1211 -29.49 -5.25 9.88
C VAL A 1211 -30.00 -4.71 11.23
N ASP A 1212 -30.70 -3.58 11.21
CA ASP A 1212 -31.32 -2.91 12.37
C ASP A 1212 -32.86 -2.82 12.18
N PRO A 1213 -33.69 -3.30 13.12
CA PRO A 1213 -35.15 -3.16 13.04
C PRO A 1213 -35.64 -1.71 13.07
N ARG A 1214 -34.78 -0.75 13.46
CA ARG A 1214 -35.04 0.70 13.41
C ARG A 1214 -34.69 1.32 12.05
N TYR A 1215 -34.18 0.56 11.08
CA TYR A 1215 -33.73 1.11 9.79
C TYR A 1215 -34.91 1.67 8.99
N SER A 1216 -35.08 2.98 9.12
CA SER A 1216 -36.14 3.80 8.51
C SER A 1216 -35.47 4.93 7.75
N THR A 1217 -35.98 5.26 6.57
CA THR A 1217 -35.42 6.25 5.63
C THR A 1217 -35.64 7.71 6.08
N THR A 1218 -35.71 7.95 7.40
CA THR A 1218 -36.01 9.25 8.02
C THR A 1218 -34.85 9.82 8.85
N LEU A 1219 -33.74 9.08 9.02
CA LEU A 1219 -32.54 9.55 9.72
C LEU A 1219 -31.25 9.04 9.07
N ASN A 1220 -30.78 9.79 8.07
CA ASN A 1220 -29.38 10.20 7.84
C ASN A 1220 -29.31 11.08 6.60
#